data_AF-A0A8H5U6J9-F1
#
_entry.id   AF-A0A8H5U6J9-F1
#
_cell.length_a   1.000
_cell.length_b   1.000
_cell.length_c   1.000
_cell.angle_alpha   90.00
_cell.angle_beta   90.00
_cell.angle_gamma   90.00
#
_symmetry.space_group_name_H-M   'P 1'
#
loop_
_entity.id
_entity.type
_entity.pdbx_description
1 polymer ?
#
loop_
_entity_poly.entity_id
_entity_poly.type
_entity_poly.pdbx_seq_one_letter_code
_entity_poly.pdbx_strand_id
1 'polypeptide(L)'
;MVRVPIFRSLVSGSKNTNDEMPKEDPENDQVQPIGTISDKDAILRLEPVPNRKGLLVKIEPPKEPSVKIPHVPCDIVLVIDVSGSMVSAAPVPGESDESNGLSVLDLTKHAALTIIESMNENDRLGIVTFASKAKVLQPLIPMNKENKARSLKNVKSMKPLDATNLWQGLLDGIKLFNTGESSTNVPAIMILTDGMPNHMNPAVGFVPKIRAMGPLPASIHTFGFGYSLRSGLLKSIAEIGGGNYAFIPDAGMIGTVFVHAVANLQSTFATRAVLKLSYTRPLELYETTGPSVDQIVPVFADDSEDSEAELTINLGNLQFGQSRDIFLSSNGLKELESLSEENPTRALVDAHLTYVKPGDCFKSRKVLESMLSKDADFIPMASNQRSILEYSDLPASEIAYHESRSLICNFISTMFPIGVDGEHGITRGMKNKREELRTWIDTLPAKNFNDVKNQSLMQDVSADEPQGQVSMAIESKEYFNRWGCHFLPSLLNAHTRQVCNSFKDPGPLQYSTESPLFISCRDALDQIFDNLPAPEPSRHVHSRGGRSHGSMTGFSMSSYRNSRGVCFASSTVVALASGRTVQIRKLRRGMKVRTPRGSRRVAMVLKTPVDSEILCRVGKVLVTPWHPVSSDGKRWNFPANEADGVVMYTGCIYSVLLERDASSSAHAIRVGDLWGVTLGHGLTTGCDVRAHTFFGDYNTVGKGLLSLPRRANGIVIGGGVERDEGTGLVTSFRQPNKVNDN
;
A
#
# COMPACT_ATOMS: atom_id res chain seq x y z
N MET A 1 18.24 75.25 10.34
CA MET A 1 19.46 74.57 9.86
C MET A 1 20.14 73.97 11.09
N VAL A 2 20.55 72.70 10.99
CA VAL A 2 21.57 72.04 11.84
C VAL A 2 21.18 71.54 13.24
N ARG A 3 20.93 70.21 13.27
CA ARG A 3 21.50 69.14 14.11
C ARG A 3 21.66 69.31 15.62
N VAL A 4 20.87 68.47 16.32
CA VAL A 4 21.16 67.56 17.46
C VAL A 4 22.17 68.00 18.52
N PRO A 5 21.76 67.90 19.80
CA PRO A 5 22.56 67.12 20.75
C PRO A 5 21.74 66.15 21.62
N ILE A 6 22.50 65.18 22.13
CA ILE A 6 22.22 64.12 23.10
C ILE A 6 21.79 64.69 24.45
N PHE A 7 20.87 64.04 25.21
CA PHE A 7 20.96 63.99 26.69
C PHE A 7 20.21 62.81 27.33
N ARG A 8 20.81 62.33 28.42
CA ARG A 8 20.45 61.22 29.31
C ARG A 8 19.59 61.69 30.50
N SER A 9 18.66 60.81 30.87
CA SER A 9 18.30 60.34 32.22
C SER A 9 17.52 61.20 33.23
N LEU A 10 16.64 60.43 33.93
CA LEU A 10 16.15 60.51 35.31
C LEU A 10 14.73 61.08 35.52
N VAL A 11 13.82 60.15 35.83
CA VAL A 11 12.62 60.39 36.63
C VAL A 11 12.60 59.35 37.77
N SER A 12 12.58 59.85 39.00
CA SER A 12 12.34 59.17 40.29
C SER A 12 10.93 58.56 40.34
N GLY A 13 10.59 57.45 40.98
CA GLY A 13 11.22 56.70 42.07
C GLY A 13 10.33 56.73 43.33
N SER A 14 9.62 55.65 43.64
CA SER A 14 9.29 55.19 45.01
C SER A 14 8.61 53.81 44.99
N LYS A 15 9.05 52.92 45.89
CA LYS A 15 8.78 51.46 46.02
C LYS A 15 7.82 51.14 47.18
N ASN A 16 7.19 49.97 47.12
CA ASN A 16 7.11 48.92 48.16
C ASN A 16 6.16 47.80 47.65
N THR A 17 6.25 46.48 47.89
CA THR A 17 7.26 45.47 48.30
C THR A 17 6.56 44.11 48.15
N ASN A 18 7.31 43.10 47.68
CA ASN A 18 7.19 41.64 47.92
C ASN A 18 6.10 40.76 47.25
N ASP A 19 6.62 39.90 46.34
CA ASP A 19 6.38 38.47 46.08
C ASP A 19 5.06 37.78 46.49
N GLU A 20 4.35 37.24 45.48
CA GLU A 20 3.87 35.84 45.43
C GLU A 20 3.46 35.46 43.99
N MET A 21 3.92 34.30 43.49
CA MET A 21 3.52 33.72 42.20
C MET A 21 2.04 33.28 42.22
N PRO A 22 1.22 33.56 41.18
CA PRO A 22 -0.04 32.85 41.01
C PRO A 22 0.14 31.57 40.19
N LYS A 23 -0.49 30.52 40.71
CA LYS A 23 -0.57 29.15 40.19
C LYS A 23 -1.27 29.11 38.83
N GLU A 24 -0.78 28.24 37.96
CA GLU A 24 -1.51 27.79 36.76
C GLU A 24 -2.68 26.92 37.21
N ASP A 25 -3.91 27.38 36.94
CA ASP A 25 -5.09 26.52 36.95
C ASP A 25 -5.15 25.79 35.59
N PRO A 26 -5.39 24.46 35.57
CA PRO A 26 -5.53 23.73 34.32
C PRO A 26 -6.91 24.03 33.73
N GLU A 27 -6.95 24.84 32.68
CA GLU A 27 -8.16 24.99 31.88
C GLU A 27 -8.52 23.66 31.22
N ASN A 28 -9.80 23.36 31.41
CA ASN A 28 -10.57 22.25 30.91
C ASN A 28 -10.55 22.21 29.38
N ASP A 29 -9.66 21.42 28.78
CA ASP A 29 -9.70 21.04 27.36
C ASP A 29 -10.95 20.20 27.08
N GLN A 30 -12.09 20.86 26.93
CA GLN A 30 -13.25 20.28 26.28
C GLN A 30 -12.96 20.21 24.78
N VAL A 31 -12.62 19.00 24.32
CA VAL A 31 -12.45 18.65 22.91
C VAL A 31 -13.71 19.05 22.13
N GLN A 32 -13.63 20.11 21.32
CA GLN A 32 -14.68 20.48 20.39
C GLN A 32 -14.77 19.42 19.28
N PRO A 33 -15.98 19.06 18.82
CA PRO A 33 -16.14 18.19 17.65
C PRO A 33 -15.44 18.82 16.45
N ILE A 34 -14.68 18.00 15.71
CA ILE A 34 -13.97 18.44 14.51
C ILE A 34 -15.02 19.01 13.55
N GLY A 35 -14.94 20.33 13.30
CA GLY A 35 -15.77 21.02 12.30
C GLY A 35 -15.62 20.39 10.91
N THR A 36 -16.41 20.85 9.94
CA THR A 36 -16.39 20.30 8.57
C THR A 36 -14.96 20.15 8.03
N ILE A 37 -14.53 18.90 7.77
CA ILE A 37 -13.14 18.57 7.40
C ILE A 37 -12.74 19.21 6.05
N SER A 38 -13.71 19.41 5.16
CA SER A 38 -13.54 20.16 3.92
C SER A 38 -14.83 20.84 3.46
N ASP A 39 -14.77 22.15 3.28
CA ASP A 39 -15.87 22.94 2.70
C ASP A 39 -15.94 22.81 1.17
N LYS A 40 -14.81 22.52 0.52
CA LYS A 40 -14.75 22.33 -0.94
C LYS A 40 -15.35 21.00 -1.35
N ASP A 41 -16.14 21.02 -2.42
CA ASP A 41 -16.67 19.84 -3.09
C ASP A 41 -15.66 19.32 -4.14
N ALA A 42 -15.77 18.04 -4.51
CA ALA A 42 -15.01 17.48 -5.63
C ALA A 42 -15.42 18.14 -6.95
N ILE A 43 -14.44 18.32 -7.84
CA ILE A 43 -14.67 18.84 -9.19
C ILE A 43 -15.02 17.66 -10.10
N LEU A 44 -16.13 17.75 -10.81
CA LEU A 44 -16.54 16.79 -11.83
C LEU A 44 -16.27 17.39 -13.22
N ARG A 45 -15.54 16.67 -14.07
CA ARG A 45 -15.30 17.04 -15.47
C ARG A 45 -15.67 15.91 -16.42
N LEU A 46 -16.27 16.28 -17.53
CA LEU A 46 -16.54 15.40 -18.66
C LEU A 46 -15.55 15.75 -19.76
N GLU A 47 -14.78 14.77 -20.24
CA GLU A 47 -13.73 14.95 -21.24
C GLU A 47 -14.00 14.00 -22.41
N PRO A 48 -14.81 14.43 -23.40
CA PRO A 48 -15.15 13.61 -24.54
C PRO A 48 -13.93 13.40 -25.44
N VAL A 49 -13.81 12.18 -25.96
CA VAL A 49 -12.73 11.77 -26.87
C VAL A 49 -13.35 11.08 -28.09
N PRO A 50 -14.04 11.83 -28.99
CA PRO A 50 -14.82 11.24 -30.08
C PRO A 50 -14.00 10.33 -31.00
N ASN A 51 -12.75 10.72 -31.30
CA ASN A 51 -11.84 9.93 -32.14
C ASN A 51 -11.52 8.54 -31.58
N ARG A 52 -11.67 8.36 -30.26
CA ARG A 52 -11.47 7.08 -29.58
C ARG A 52 -12.78 6.45 -29.13
N LYS A 53 -13.92 7.01 -29.57
CA LYS A 53 -15.26 6.57 -29.18
C LYS A 53 -15.39 6.43 -27.67
N GLY A 54 -14.96 7.45 -26.93
CA GLY A 54 -15.00 7.37 -25.48
C GLY A 54 -15.26 8.70 -24.79
N LEU A 55 -15.63 8.59 -23.53
CA LEU A 55 -15.84 9.70 -22.59
C LEU A 55 -14.99 9.44 -21.36
N LEU A 56 -14.05 10.34 -21.05
CA LEU A 56 -13.31 10.30 -19.80
C LEU A 56 -14.03 11.18 -18.77
N VAL A 57 -14.56 10.58 -17.71
CA VAL A 57 -15.16 11.31 -16.58
C VAL A 57 -14.11 11.45 -15.50
N LYS A 58 -13.72 12.68 -15.16
CA LYS A 58 -12.73 12.96 -14.11
C LYS A 58 -13.40 13.49 -12.87
N ILE A 59 -13.05 12.91 -11.73
CA ILE A 59 -13.54 13.33 -10.41
C ILE A 59 -12.32 13.70 -9.60
N GLU A 60 -12.17 14.98 -9.27
CA GLU A 60 -11.00 15.54 -8.61
C GLU A 60 -11.39 16.03 -7.21
N PRO A 61 -11.20 15.21 -6.16
CA PRO A 61 -11.30 15.67 -4.78
C PRO A 61 -10.29 16.80 -4.48
N PRO A 62 -10.55 17.62 -3.45
CA PRO A 62 -9.56 18.56 -2.94
C PRO A 62 -8.23 17.87 -2.63
N LYS A 63 -7.10 18.56 -2.85
CA LYS A 63 -5.77 18.00 -2.59
C LYS A 63 -5.52 17.73 -1.10
N GLU A 64 -6.03 18.60 -0.24
CA GLU A 64 -5.85 18.57 1.21
C GLU A 64 -7.15 18.97 1.92
N PRO A 65 -7.34 18.55 3.18
CA PRO A 65 -8.43 19.04 4.03
C PRO A 65 -8.29 20.55 4.30
N SER A 66 -9.40 21.20 4.66
CA SER A 66 -9.39 22.65 4.96
C SER A 66 -8.74 22.97 6.32
N VAL A 67 -8.62 21.97 7.18
CA VAL A 67 -7.98 22.03 8.49
C VAL A 67 -6.85 21.00 8.53
N LYS A 68 -5.74 21.35 9.18
CA LYS A 68 -4.63 20.42 9.38
C LYS A 68 -5.02 19.38 10.43
N ILE A 69 -5.21 18.15 9.99
CA ILE A 69 -5.57 16.99 10.82
C ILE A 69 -4.47 15.92 10.70
N PRO A 70 -4.24 15.11 11.75
CA PRO A 70 -3.32 13.98 11.65
C PRO A 70 -3.82 12.92 10.67
N HIS A 71 -5.13 12.66 10.70
CA HIS A 71 -5.87 11.80 9.79
C HIS A 71 -7.37 12.09 9.91
N VAL A 72 -8.15 11.60 8.95
CA VAL A 72 -9.63 11.63 8.98
C VAL A 72 -10.15 10.61 10.00
N PRO A 73 -10.99 11.01 10.97
CA PRO A 73 -11.56 10.11 11.97
C PRO A 73 -12.30 8.92 11.37
N CYS A 74 -12.02 7.71 11.87
CA CYS A 74 -12.56 6.45 11.36
C CYS A 74 -13.28 5.64 12.43
N ASP A 75 -14.36 4.99 12.03
CA ASP A 75 -15.05 3.94 12.79
C ASP A 75 -14.73 2.58 12.16
N ILE A 76 -13.78 1.86 12.76
CA ILE A 76 -13.27 0.59 12.22
C ILE A 76 -13.85 -0.57 13.03
N VAL A 77 -14.44 -1.55 12.35
CA VAL A 77 -14.78 -2.84 12.95
C VAL A 77 -13.88 -3.92 12.38
N LEU A 78 -12.99 -4.46 13.22
CA LEU A 78 -12.13 -5.58 12.87
C LEU A 78 -12.92 -6.89 13.02
N VAL A 79 -13.09 -7.61 11.91
CA VAL A 79 -13.73 -8.92 11.87
C VAL A 79 -12.64 -9.96 11.61
N ILE A 80 -12.15 -10.58 12.69
CA ILE A 80 -10.94 -11.38 12.70
C ILE A 80 -11.28 -12.87 12.72
N ASP A 81 -10.78 -13.59 11.73
CA ASP A 81 -10.81 -15.04 11.71
C ASP A 81 -9.88 -15.59 12.80
N VAL A 82 -10.42 -16.45 13.65
CA VAL A 82 -9.65 -17.19 14.67
C VAL A 82 -9.86 -18.69 14.50
N SER A 83 -10.18 -19.16 13.30
CA SER A 83 -10.32 -20.58 12.99
C SER A 83 -8.98 -21.33 13.01
N GLY A 84 -9.06 -22.66 12.97
CA GLY A 84 -7.89 -23.52 13.12
C GLY A 84 -6.87 -23.37 11.98
N SER A 85 -7.32 -22.95 10.79
CA SER A 85 -6.43 -22.66 9.66
C SER A 85 -5.45 -21.53 9.99
N MET A 86 -5.84 -20.57 10.83
CA MET A 86 -5.01 -19.43 11.19
C MET A 86 -3.73 -19.83 11.98
N VAL A 87 -3.61 -21.10 12.41
CA VAL A 87 -2.39 -21.71 12.99
C VAL A 87 -1.36 -22.11 11.92
N SER A 88 -1.75 -22.11 10.65
CA SER A 88 -0.89 -22.45 9.53
C SER A 88 0.36 -21.58 9.53
N ALA A 89 1.45 -22.13 9.01
CA ALA A 89 2.69 -21.39 8.84
C ALA A 89 2.42 -20.12 8.05
N ALA A 90 2.78 -18.97 8.61
CA ALA A 90 2.91 -17.76 7.82
C ALA A 90 4.06 -17.98 6.83
N PRO A 91 3.80 -18.05 5.50
CA PRO A 91 4.87 -18.18 4.52
C PRO A 91 5.78 -16.95 4.61
N VAL A 92 7.07 -17.15 4.37
CA VAL A 92 8.08 -16.09 4.30
C VAL A 92 8.54 -16.03 2.84
N PRO A 93 8.76 -14.83 2.26
CA PRO A 93 9.25 -14.72 0.90
C PRO A 93 10.52 -15.56 0.68
N GLY A 94 10.45 -16.54 -0.23
CA GLY A 94 11.63 -17.28 -0.69
C GLY A 94 12.02 -18.55 0.11
N GLU A 95 11.26 -18.95 1.13
CA GLU A 95 11.51 -20.18 1.89
C GLU A 95 10.41 -21.22 1.65
N SER A 96 10.75 -22.36 1.06
CA SER A 96 9.80 -23.45 0.82
C SER A 96 9.70 -24.44 1.99
N ASP A 97 10.62 -24.42 2.97
CA ASP A 97 10.69 -25.46 4.01
C ASP A 97 11.14 -25.00 5.43
N GLU A 98 11.40 -23.71 5.67
CA GLU A 98 11.77 -23.23 7.01
C GLU A 98 10.60 -22.45 7.66
N SER A 99 10.15 -22.93 8.82
CA SER A 99 9.00 -22.39 9.56
C SER A 99 9.50 -21.49 10.68
N ASN A 100 9.39 -20.16 10.51
CA ASN A 100 9.77 -19.15 11.52
C ASN A 100 8.94 -19.15 12.81
N GLY A 101 8.09 -20.17 13.00
CA GLY A 101 7.24 -20.32 14.18
C GLY A 101 6.04 -19.36 14.23
N LEU A 102 5.93 -18.40 13.29
CA LEU A 102 4.81 -17.48 13.18
C LEU A 102 3.60 -18.15 12.52
N SER A 103 2.43 -17.92 13.10
CA SER A 103 1.14 -18.30 12.52
C SER A 103 0.53 -17.14 11.73
N VAL A 104 -0.43 -17.45 10.85
CA VAL A 104 -1.23 -16.41 10.18
C VAL A 104 -2.02 -15.56 11.20
N LEU A 105 -2.43 -16.15 12.32
CA LEU A 105 -3.05 -15.42 13.43
C LEU A 105 -2.07 -14.42 14.07
N ASP A 106 -0.80 -14.77 14.22
CA ASP A 106 0.21 -13.87 14.79
C ASP A 106 0.42 -12.64 13.90
N LEU A 107 0.46 -12.86 12.59
CA LEU A 107 0.49 -11.80 11.59
C LEU A 107 -0.76 -10.92 11.65
N THR A 108 -1.93 -11.54 11.73
CA THR A 108 -3.22 -10.85 11.81
C THR A 108 -3.33 -10.01 13.08
N LYS A 109 -2.87 -10.54 14.22
CA LYS A 109 -2.77 -9.78 15.47
C LYS A 109 -1.84 -8.59 15.31
N HIS A 110 -0.68 -8.77 14.71
CA HIS A 110 0.27 -7.68 14.51
C HIS A 110 -0.31 -6.55 13.63
N ALA A 111 -1.02 -6.90 12.56
CA ALA A 111 -1.78 -5.94 11.77
C ALA A 111 -2.84 -5.21 12.64
N ALA A 112 -3.67 -5.93 13.38
CA ALA A 112 -4.67 -5.32 14.27
C ALA A 112 -4.04 -4.38 15.32
N LEU A 113 -2.88 -4.74 15.88
CA LEU A 113 -2.13 -3.89 16.81
C LEU A 113 -1.64 -2.59 16.13
N THR A 114 -1.25 -2.66 14.85
CA THR A 114 -0.84 -1.48 14.06
C THR A 114 -2.00 -0.49 13.90
N ILE A 115 -3.21 -0.97 13.59
CA ILE A 115 -4.41 -0.12 13.56
C ILE A 115 -4.64 0.52 14.92
N ILE A 116 -4.65 -0.29 15.98
CA ILE A 116 -4.90 0.18 17.35
C ILE A 116 -3.92 1.30 17.72
N GLU A 117 -2.64 1.13 17.39
CA GLU A 117 -1.61 2.12 17.66
C GLU A 117 -1.74 3.40 16.81
N SER A 118 -2.25 3.30 15.59
CA SER A 118 -2.50 4.46 14.72
C SER A 118 -3.73 5.30 15.08
N MET A 119 -4.67 4.73 15.85
CA MET A 119 -5.91 5.39 16.23
C MET A 119 -5.74 6.32 17.43
N ASN A 120 -6.53 7.40 17.44
CA ASN A 120 -6.63 8.39 18.51
C ASN A 120 -8.06 8.43 19.10
N GLU A 121 -8.31 9.34 20.04
CA GLU A 121 -9.59 9.43 20.75
C GLU A 121 -10.81 9.81 19.91
N ASN A 122 -10.61 10.37 18.71
CA ASN A 122 -11.67 10.67 17.75
C ASN A 122 -12.06 9.46 16.89
N ASP A 123 -11.23 8.43 16.86
CA ASP A 123 -11.53 7.17 16.17
C ASP A 123 -12.27 6.20 17.08
N ARG A 124 -13.10 5.32 16.51
CA ARG A 124 -13.74 4.24 17.25
C ARG A 124 -13.40 2.87 16.70
N LEU A 125 -13.16 1.90 17.58
CA LEU A 125 -12.79 0.53 17.20
C LEU A 125 -13.73 -0.52 17.78
N GLY A 126 -14.34 -1.33 16.91
CA GLY A 126 -15.04 -2.57 17.28
C GLY A 126 -14.19 -3.80 16.94
N ILE A 127 -14.34 -4.88 17.71
CA ILE A 127 -13.65 -6.16 17.42
C ILE A 127 -14.65 -7.30 17.51
N VAL A 128 -14.78 -8.01 16.41
CA VAL A 128 -15.53 -9.26 16.28
C VAL A 128 -14.55 -10.36 15.90
N THR A 129 -14.57 -11.47 16.61
CA THR A 129 -13.84 -12.67 16.21
C THR A 129 -14.79 -13.73 15.73
N PHE A 130 -14.42 -14.51 14.73
CA PHE A 130 -15.24 -15.63 14.27
C PHE A 130 -14.43 -16.92 14.12
N ALA A 131 -15.04 -18.01 14.54
CA ALA A 131 -14.65 -19.38 14.22
C ALA A 131 -15.94 -20.15 13.91
N SER A 132 -16.29 -21.23 14.62
CA SER A 132 -17.60 -21.90 14.48
C SER A 132 -18.77 -20.97 14.81
N LYS A 133 -18.56 -20.04 15.76
CA LYS A 133 -19.48 -18.97 16.14
C LYS A 133 -18.74 -17.63 16.08
N ALA A 134 -19.45 -16.55 15.78
CA ALA A 134 -18.90 -15.21 15.96
C ALA A 134 -19.12 -14.73 17.40
N LYS A 135 -18.22 -13.87 17.86
CA LYS A 135 -18.26 -13.25 19.18
C LYS A 135 -17.81 -11.80 19.05
N VAL A 136 -18.65 -10.88 19.54
CA VAL A 136 -18.27 -9.49 19.75
C VAL A 136 -17.36 -9.43 20.98
N LEU A 137 -16.07 -9.13 20.78
CA LEU A 137 -15.11 -8.97 21.87
C LEU A 137 -15.16 -7.57 22.48
N GLN A 138 -15.41 -6.57 21.64
CA GLN A 138 -15.70 -5.21 22.09
C GLN A 138 -16.68 -4.53 21.14
N PRO A 139 -17.63 -3.73 21.67
CA PRO A 139 -18.43 -2.85 20.84
C PRO A 139 -17.57 -1.71 20.26
N LEU A 140 -18.15 -0.90 19.38
CA LEU A 140 -17.50 0.26 18.81
C LEU A 140 -17.30 1.33 19.92
N ILE A 141 -16.04 1.61 20.26
CA ILE A 141 -15.65 2.49 21.39
C ILE A 141 -14.57 3.49 20.97
N PRO A 142 -14.54 4.72 21.51
CA PRO A 142 -13.47 5.69 21.23
C PRO A 142 -12.09 5.19 21.66
N MET A 143 -11.05 5.42 20.86
CA MET A 143 -9.69 4.90 21.10
C MET A 143 -8.84 5.80 22.01
N ASN A 144 -9.42 6.23 23.12
CA ASN A 144 -8.69 6.87 24.21
C ASN A 144 -7.67 5.92 24.86
N LYS A 145 -6.79 6.44 25.72
CA LYS A 145 -5.69 5.67 26.33
C LYS A 145 -6.15 4.39 27.05
N GLU A 146 -7.28 4.43 27.76
CA GLU A 146 -7.83 3.27 28.48
C GLU A 146 -8.39 2.21 27.51
N ASN A 147 -9.22 2.64 26.56
CA ASN A 147 -9.84 1.78 25.57
C ASN A 147 -8.80 1.14 24.64
N LYS A 148 -7.77 1.88 24.26
CA LYS A 148 -6.62 1.38 23.50
C LYS A 148 -5.91 0.25 24.24
N ALA A 149 -5.62 0.42 25.53
CA ALA A 149 -5.04 -0.65 26.36
C ALA A 149 -5.95 -1.89 26.46
N ARG A 150 -7.27 -1.69 26.56
CA ARG A 150 -8.26 -2.78 26.53
C ARG A 150 -8.24 -3.52 25.18
N SER A 151 -8.22 -2.80 24.06
CA SER A 151 -8.17 -3.40 22.72
C SER A 151 -6.87 -4.18 22.49
N LEU A 152 -5.72 -3.65 22.92
CA LEU A 152 -4.43 -4.37 22.88
C LEU A 152 -4.52 -5.70 23.63
N LYS A 153 -5.12 -5.70 24.83
CA LYS A 153 -5.31 -6.93 25.63
C LYS A 153 -6.23 -7.93 24.92
N ASN A 154 -7.33 -7.45 24.35
CA ASN A 154 -8.28 -8.29 23.60
C ASN A 154 -7.60 -8.99 22.41
N VAL A 155 -6.85 -8.25 21.58
CA VAL A 155 -6.13 -8.81 20.43
C VAL A 155 -5.08 -9.83 20.85
N LYS A 156 -4.25 -9.51 21.86
CA LYS A 156 -3.22 -10.42 22.37
C LYS A 156 -3.80 -11.73 22.90
N SER A 157 -4.99 -11.67 23.50
CA SER A 157 -5.67 -12.83 24.09
C SER A 157 -6.32 -13.79 23.08
N MET A 158 -6.43 -13.42 21.80
CA MET A 158 -7.07 -14.25 20.78
C MET A 158 -6.34 -15.59 20.63
N LYS A 159 -7.10 -16.68 20.50
CA LYS A 159 -6.59 -18.02 20.30
C LYS A 159 -7.30 -18.69 19.13
N PRO A 160 -6.59 -19.56 18.38
CA PRO A 160 -7.21 -20.38 17.36
C PRO A 160 -8.28 -21.30 17.97
N LEU A 161 -9.39 -21.47 17.24
CA LEU A 161 -10.54 -22.30 17.54
C LEU A 161 -10.84 -23.18 16.32
N ASP A 162 -12.05 -23.71 16.18
CA ASP A 162 -12.38 -24.74 15.19
C ASP A 162 -12.68 -24.18 13.77
N ALA A 163 -13.96 -24.16 13.36
CA ALA A 163 -14.39 -23.92 11.98
C ALA A 163 -14.40 -22.43 11.58
N THR A 164 -14.85 -22.10 10.36
CA THR A 164 -14.81 -20.74 9.79
C THR A 164 -16.22 -20.27 9.38
N ASN A 165 -16.89 -19.49 10.24
CA ASN A 165 -18.21 -18.91 10.01
C ASN A 165 -18.11 -17.40 9.68
N LEU A 166 -17.67 -17.11 8.46
CA LEU A 166 -17.50 -15.75 7.95
C LEU A 166 -18.83 -14.97 7.94
N TRP A 167 -19.94 -15.64 7.62
CA TRP A 167 -21.24 -14.99 7.48
C TRP A 167 -21.72 -14.38 8.80
N GLN A 168 -21.66 -15.15 9.89
CA GLN A 168 -22.03 -14.64 11.21
C GLN A 168 -21.09 -13.53 11.66
N GLY A 169 -19.78 -13.65 11.38
CA GLY A 169 -18.79 -12.61 11.67
C GLY A 169 -19.12 -11.29 10.98
N LEU A 170 -19.46 -11.34 9.70
CA LEU A 170 -19.88 -10.17 8.92
C LEU A 170 -21.17 -9.56 9.49
N LEU A 171 -22.20 -10.37 9.76
CA LEU A 171 -23.47 -9.87 10.30
C LEU A 171 -23.29 -9.19 11.66
N ASP A 172 -22.51 -9.78 12.56
CA ASP A 172 -22.26 -9.19 13.88
C ASP A 172 -21.39 -7.93 13.76
N GLY A 173 -20.48 -7.87 12.79
CA GLY A 173 -19.74 -6.64 12.45
C GLY A 173 -20.65 -5.52 11.96
N ILE A 174 -21.59 -5.80 11.04
CA ILE A 174 -22.59 -4.84 10.54
C ILE A 174 -23.46 -4.31 11.69
N LYS A 175 -23.90 -5.17 12.61
CA LYS A 175 -24.75 -4.78 13.75
C LYS A 175 -24.09 -3.77 14.68
N LEU A 176 -22.76 -3.72 14.75
CA LEU A 176 -22.06 -2.76 15.60
C LEU A 176 -22.24 -1.30 15.15
N PHE A 177 -22.62 -1.06 13.89
CA PHE A 177 -22.92 0.27 13.38
C PHE A 177 -24.38 0.70 13.60
N ASN A 178 -25.26 -0.22 13.99
CA ASN A 178 -26.71 0.03 14.13
C ASN A 178 -27.11 0.53 15.53
N THR A 179 -26.19 1.11 16.31
CA THR A 179 -26.41 1.50 17.72
C THR A 179 -27.19 2.80 17.93
N GLY A 180 -27.73 3.42 16.86
CA GLY A 180 -28.57 4.63 16.95
C GLY A 180 -27.81 5.95 17.08
N GLU A 181 -26.49 5.91 17.26
CA GLU A 181 -25.62 7.10 17.22
C GLU A 181 -25.11 7.32 15.79
N SER A 182 -25.66 8.32 15.09
CA SER A 182 -25.14 8.76 13.80
C SER A 182 -23.75 9.38 13.99
N SER A 183 -22.72 8.62 13.63
CA SER A 183 -21.35 9.09 13.62
C SER A 183 -21.01 9.77 12.31
N THR A 184 -20.16 10.79 12.41
CA THR A 184 -19.61 11.51 11.27
C THR A 184 -18.28 10.93 10.78
N ASN A 185 -17.77 9.88 11.43
CA ASN A 185 -16.54 9.22 11.07
C ASN A 185 -16.70 8.35 9.83
N VAL A 186 -15.60 8.01 9.17
CA VAL A 186 -15.58 7.09 8.04
C VAL A 186 -15.84 5.66 8.54
N PRO A 187 -16.95 5.00 8.17
CA PRO A 187 -17.29 3.68 8.68
C PRO A 187 -16.70 2.57 7.80
N ALA A 188 -15.92 1.67 8.40
CA ALA A 188 -15.29 0.55 7.69
C ALA A 188 -15.35 -0.76 8.48
N ILE A 189 -15.65 -1.85 7.79
CA ILE A 189 -15.48 -3.22 8.26
C ILE A 189 -14.24 -3.80 7.59
N MET A 190 -13.31 -4.33 8.38
CA MET A 190 -12.09 -4.96 7.88
C MET A 190 -12.10 -6.44 8.26
N ILE A 191 -12.32 -7.30 7.27
CA ILE A 191 -12.34 -8.76 7.41
C ILE A 191 -10.94 -9.30 7.19
N LEU A 192 -10.39 -9.95 8.22
CA LEU A 192 -9.06 -10.57 8.21
C LEU A 192 -9.22 -12.09 8.25
N THR A 193 -8.95 -12.79 7.14
CA THR A 193 -9.19 -14.24 7.04
C THR A 193 -8.17 -14.95 6.17
N ASP A 194 -7.86 -16.20 6.49
CA ASP A 194 -6.97 -17.08 5.73
C ASP A 194 -7.72 -18.21 5.02
N GLY A 195 -9.05 -18.25 5.14
CA GLY A 195 -9.82 -19.47 4.94
C GLY A 195 -11.09 -19.35 4.10
N MET A 196 -11.45 -20.46 3.46
CA MET A 196 -12.73 -20.65 2.79
C MET A 196 -13.84 -20.84 3.84
N PRO A 197 -14.91 -20.04 3.84
CA PRO A 197 -16.00 -20.23 4.79
C PRO A 197 -16.65 -21.59 4.58
N ASN A 198 -16.68 -22.40 5.63
CA ASN A 198 -17.07 -23.81 5.57
C ASN A 198 -18.23 -24.16 6.53
N HIS A 199 -18.76 -23.16 7.27
CA HIS A 199 -19.79 -23.38 8.28
C HIS A 199 -20.91 -22.33 8.20
N MET A 200 -22.17 -22.79 8.12
CA MET A 200 -23.39 -21.98 8.09
C MET A 200 -23.41 -20.86 7.02
N ASN A 201 -22.93 -21.18 5.83
CA ASN A 201 -23.00 -20.28 4.68
C ASN A 201 -24.46 -20.05 4.27
N PRO A 202 -24.82 -18.83 3.81
CA PRO A 202 -26.15 -18.56 3.30
C PRO A 202 -26.46 -19.44 2.08
N ALA A 203 -27.61 -20.12 2.09
CA ALA A 203 -28.01 -21.04 1.03
C ALA A 203 -28.11 -20.40 -0.37
N VAL A 204 -28.39 -19.09 -0.41
CA VAL A 204 -28.49 -18.29 -1.64
C VAL A 204 -27.17 -17.66 -2.09
N GLY A 205 -26.06 -17.90 -1.35
CA GLY A 205 -24.78 -17.22 -1.57
C GLY A 205 -24.64 -15.92 -0.76
N PHE A 206 -23.40 -15.45 -0.60
CA PHE A 206 -23.09 -14.26 0.21
C PHE A 206 -23.60 -12.98 -0.48
N VAL A 207 -23.31 -12.85 -1.78
CA VAL A 207 -23.61 -11.63 -2.55
C VAL A 207 -25.11 -11.33 -2.64
N PRO A 208 -26.00 -12.28 -3.01
CA PRO A 208 -27.43 -12.01 -3.09
C PRO A 208 -28.02 -11.67 -1.74
N LYS A 209 -27.51 -12.30 -0.67
CA LYS A 209 -27.95 -12.02 0.70
C LYS A 209 -27.51 -10.64 1.18
N ILE A 210 -26.29 -10.21 0.84
CA ILE A 210 -25.81 -8.84 1.12
C ILE A 210 -26.64 -7.81 0.38
N ARG A 211 -26.88 -8.02 -0.91
CA ARG A 211 -27.74 -7.13 -1.72
C ARG A 211 -29.14 -7.01 -1.14
N ALA A 212 -29.71 -8.11 -0.63
CA ALA A 212 -31.04 -8.12 -0.01
C ALA A 212 -31.10 -7.39 1.35
N MET A 213 -29.97 -7.13 2.02
CA MET A 213 -29.93 -6.33 3.26
C MET A 213 -30.13 -4.83 2.99
N GLY A 214 -30.00 -4.38 1.74
CA GLY A 214 -30.10 -2.98 1.37
C GLY A 214 -28.81 -2.20 1.61
N PRO A 215 -28.88 -0.86 1.71
CA PRO A 215 -27.73 0.00 1.96
C PRO A 215 -26.94 -0.41 3.21
N LEU A 216 -25.67 -0.75 3.02
CA LEU A 216 -24.79 -1.12 4.14
C LEU A 216 -24.33 0.13 4.91
N PRO A 217 -24.15 0.03 6.25
CA PRO A 217 -23.74 1.17 7.08
C PRO A 217 -22.24 1.51 6.95
N ALA A 218 -21.42 0.58 6.45
CA ALA A 218 -19.96 0.70 6.39
C ALA A 218 -19.42 0.04 5.11
N SER A 219 -18.27 0.54 4.62
CA SER A 219 -17.57 -0.13 3.52
C SER A 219 -16.92 -1.44 4.00
N ILE A 220 -17.01 -2.51 3.22
CA ILE A 220 -16.45 -3.82 3.60
C ILE A 220 -15.13 -4.05 2.86
N HIS A 221 -14.04 -4.14 3.61
CA HIS A 221 -12.70 -4.45 3.12
C HIS A 221 -12.33 -5.87 3.51
N THR A 222 -11.79 -6.65 2.58
CA THR A 222 -11.42 -8.04 2.79
C THR A 222 -9.92 -8.24 2.58
N PHE A 223 -9.26 -8.87 3.55
CA PHE A 223 -7.84 -9.19 3.52
C PHE A 223 -7.69 -10.70 3.59
N GLY A 224 -7.19 -11.29 2.50
CA GLY A 224 -6.93 -12.71 2.40
C GLY A 224 -5.47 -13.02 2.70
N PHE A 225 -5.21 -13.83 3.71
CA PHE A 225 -3.86 -14.26 4.10
C PHE A 225 -3.50 -15.64 3.54
N GLY A 226 -2.26 -15.78 3.04
CA GLY A 226 -1.73 -17.04 2.55
C GLY A 226 -2.38 -17.50 1.24
N TYR A 227 -2.15 -18.75 0.83
CA TYR A 227 -2.46 -19.24 -0.52
C TYR A 227 -3.70 -20.15 -0.60
N SER A 228 -4.47 -20.28 0.49
CA SER A 228 -5.65 -21.16 0.58
C SER A 228 -6.94 -20.36 0.70
N LEU A 229 -7.16 -19.45 -0.24
CA LEU A 229 -8.22 -18.45 -0.18
C LEU A 229 -9.32 -18.69 -1.23
N ARG A 230 -10.56 -18.45 -0.85
CA ARG A 230 -11.66 -18.24 -1.82
C ARG A 230 -11.67 -16.78 -2.27
N SER A 231 -10.59 -16.32 -2.92
CA SER A 231 -10.41 -14.90 -3.29
C SER A 231 -11.55 -14.31 -4.10
N GLY A 232 -12.18 -15.12 -4.96
CA GLY A 232 -13.36 -14.69 -5.70
C GLY A 232 -14.50 -14.23 -4.79
N LEU A 233 -14.80 -14.99 -3.73
CA LEU A 233 -15.79 -14.61 -2.72
C LEU A 233 -15.36 -13.34 -1.96
N LEU A 234 -14.12 -13.27 -1.50
CA LEU A 234 -13.62 -12.09 -0.77
C LEU A 234 -13.67 -10.82 -1.63
N LYS A 235 -13.31 -10.95 -2.91
CA LYS A 235 -13.44 -9.88 -3.90
C LYS A 235 -14.88 -9.46 -4.07
N SER A 236 -15.81 -10.40 -4.27
CA SER A 236 -17.23 -10.10 -4.45
C SER A 236 -17.88 -9.45 -3.22
N ILE A 237 -17.51 -9.89 -2.00
CA ILE A 237 -17.96 -9.23 -0.75
C ILE A 237 -17.45 -7.79 -0.66
N ALA A 238 -16.18 -7.55 -1.01
CA ALA A 238 -15.62 -6.21 -0.99
C ALA A 238 -16.24 -5.30 -2.06
N GLU A 239 -16.53 -5.82 -3.26
CA GLU A 239 -17.21 -5.06 -4.32
C GLU A 239 -18.62 -4.64 -3.91
N ILE A 240 -19.48 -5.60 -3.56
CA ILE A 240 -20.86 -5.29 -3.13
C ILE A 240 -20.88 -4.44 -1.85
N GLY A 241 -19.85 -4.56 -1.03
CA GLY A 241 -19.63 -3.77 0.18
C GLY A 241 -19.02 -2.40 -0.05
N GLY A 242 -18.72 -2.00 -1.30
CA GLY A 242 -18.11 -0.70 -1.60
C GLY A 242 -16.68 -0.52 -1.09
N GLY A 243 -15.99 -1.59 -0.70
CA GLY A 243 -14.62 -1.57 -0.17
C GLY A 243 -13.62 -2.33 -1.05
N ASN A 244 -12.48 -2.70 -0.46
CA ASN A 244 -11.31 -3.21 -1.17
C ASN A 244 -10.99 -4.67 -0.83
N TYR A 245 -10.56 -5.43 -1.84
CA TYR A 245 -9.94 -6.74 -1.63
C TYR A 245 -8.41 -6.64 -1.73
N ALA A 246 -7.73 -7.20 -0.73
CA ALA A 246 -6.29 -7.22 -0.60
C ALA A 246 -5.78 -8.66 -0.40
N PHE A 247 -4.77 -9.04 -1.16
CA PHE A 247 -4.10 -10.33 -1.05
C PHE A 247 -2.76 -10.17 -0.32
N ILE A 248 -2.55 -10.97 0.73
CA ILE A 248 -1.34 -10.94 1.57
C ILE A 248 -0.72 -12.35 1.55
N PRO A 249 0.25 -12.62 0.66
CA PRO A 249 0.83 -13.95 0.52
C PRO A 249 1.74 -14.36 1.68
N ASP A 250 2.38 -13.39 2.33
CA ASP A 250 3.43 -13.63 3.31
C ASP A 250 3.58 -12.48 4.31
N ALA A 251 4.37 -12.73 5.35
CA ALA A 251 4.68 -11.78 6.41
C ALA A 251 5.36 -10.49 5.93
N GLY A 252 6.08 -10.52 4.80
CA GLY A 252 6.77 -9.35 4.26
C GLY A 252 5.80 -8.35 3.63
N MET A 253 4.72 -8.84 3.03
CA MET A 253 3.70 -8.00 2.38
C MET A 253 2.63 -7.47 3.34
N ILE A 254 2.57 -7.95 4.59
CA ILE A 254 1.54 -7.53 5.53
C ILE A 254 1.65 -6.04 5.88
N GLY A 255 2.86 -5.57 6.20
CA GLY A 255 3.11 -4.17 6.53
C GLY A 255 2.75 -3.28 5.35
N THR A 256 3.17 -3.66 4.15
CA THR A 256 2.93 -2.86 2.95
C THR A 256 1.45 -2.77 2.61
N VAL A 257 0.73 -3.89 2.56
CA VAL A 257 -0.66 -3.93 2.10
C VAL A 257 -1.58 -3.29 3.13
N PHE A 258 -1.34 -3.55 4.41
CA PHE A 258 -2.21 -3.09 5.47
C PHE A 258 -2.01 -1.61 5.81
N VAL A 259 -0.76 -1.13 5.86
CA VAL A 259 -0.47 0.29 6.04
C VAL A 259 -1.15 1.11 4.95
N HIS A 260 -1.05 0.68 3.69
CA HIS A 260 -1.73 1.35 2.58
C HIS A 260 -3.24 1.34 2.73
N ALA A 261 -3.84 0.20 3.11
CA ALA A 261 -5.29 0.12 3.26
C ALA A 261 -5.81 1.07 4.36
N VAL A 262 -5.12 1.14 5.50
CA VAL A 262 -5.48 2.05 6.59
C VAL A 262 -5.20 3.51 6.21
N ALA A 263 -4.07 3.80 5.55
CA ALA A 263 -3.75 5.15 5.07
C ALA A 263 -4.79 5.66 4.05
N ASN A 264 -5.25 4.82 3.13
CA ASN A 264 -6.33 5.15 2.20
C ASN A 264 -7.65 5.46 2.94
N LEU A 265 -7.93 4.75 4.03
CA LEU A 265 -9.12 4.99 4.85
C LEU A 265 -9.00 6.32 5.61
N GLN A 266 -7.87 6.52 6.28
CA GLN A 266 -7.50 7.72 7.05
C GLN A 266 -7.31 8.99 6.20
N SER A 267 -7.29 8.87 4.88
CA SER A 267 -7.23 10.00 3.93
C SER A 267 -8.51 10.15 3.10
N THR A 268 -9.61 9.54 3.52
CA THR A 268 -10.90 9.59 2.82
C THR A 268 -11.49 11.00 2.84
N PHE A 269 -11.69 11.59 1.66
CA PHE A 269 -12.43 12.84 1.46
C PHE A 269 -13.95 12.62 1.53
N ALA A 270 -14.44 11.55 0.91
CA ALA A 270 -15.87 11.25 0.86
C ALA A 270 -16.14 9.75 0.76
N THR A 271 -17.28 9.33 1.28
CA THR A 271 -17.77 7.95 1.24
C THR A 271 -18.99 7.84 0.34
N ARG A 272 -19.30 6.61 -0.09
CA ARG A 272 -20.51 6.29 -0.88
C ARG A 272 -20.68 7.16 -2.13
N ALA A 273 -19.58 7.45 -2.81
CA ALA A 273 -19.63 8.25 -4.02
C ALA A 273 -20.31 7.46 -5.15
N VAL A 274 -21.28 8.10 -5.80
CA VAL A 274 -22.04 7.55 -6.92
C VAL A 274 -22.08 8.60 -8.03
N LEU A 275 -21.70 8.19 -9.23
CA LEU A 275 -21.80 8.99 -10.44
C LEU A 275 -23.03 8.54 -11.22
N LYS A 276 -23.88 9.48 -11.59
CA LYS A 276 -25.04 9.28 -12.45
C LYS A 276 -24.85 10.07 -13.73
N LEU A 277 -24.97 9.41 -14.87
CA LEU A 277 -24.90 10.00 -16.20
C LEU A 277 -26.27 9.86 -16.87
N SER A 278 -26.78 10.97 -17.40
CA SER A 278 -28.02 11.03 -18.17
C SER A 278 -27.71 11.46 -19.60
N TYR A 279 -28.26 10.76 -20.58
CA TYR A 279 -28.04 10.99 -22.00
C TYR A 279 -29.20 10.45 -22.85
N THR A 280 -29.29 10.83 -24.12
CA THR A 280 -30.36 10.38 -25.03
C THR A 280 -29.85 9.46 -26.12
N ARG A 281 -30.69 8.52 -26.58
CA ARG A 281 -30.40 7.74 -27.80
C ARG A 281 -30.15 8.66 -29.02
N PRO A 282 -29.34 8.22 -30.00
CA PRO A 282 -28.72 6.89 -30.15
C PRO A 282 -27.41 6.71 -29.36
N LEU A 283 -27.00 7.65 -28.51
CA LEU A 283 -25.80 7.51 -27.69
C LEU A 283 -25.96 6.34 -26.72
N GLU A 284 -24.94 5.49 -26.63
CA GLU A 284 -24.86 4.44 -25.62
C GLU A 284 -23.50 4.50 -24.93
N LEU A 285 -23.50 4.53 -23.59
CA LEU A 285 -22.28 4.58 -22.77
C LEU A 285 -22.09 3.26 -22.01
N TYR A 286 -20.85 2.76 -21.98
CA TYR A 286 -20.49 1.52 -21.31
C TYR A 286 -19.21 1.64 -20.50
N GLU A 287 -19.18 1.01 -19.33
CA GLU A 287 -17.96 0.85 -18.55
C GLU A 287 -16.95 -0.07 -19.26
N THR A 288 -15.68 0.33 -19.27
CA THR A 288 -14.62 -0.38 -19.99
C THR A 288 -13.73 -1.23 -19.09
N THR A 289 -14.02 -1.33 -17.79
CA THR A 289 -13.23 -2.09 -16.80
C THR A 289 -13.63 -3.56 -16.67
N GLY A 290 -14.63 -4.00 -17.44
CA GLY A 290 -15.20 -5.34 -17.37
C GLY A 290 -16.28 -5.49 -16.29
N PRO A 291 -16.89 -6.69 -16.16
CA PRO A 291 -18.01 -6.91 -15.24
C PRO A 291 -17.58 -6.83 -13.77
N SER A 292 -18.39 -6.17 -12.95
CA SER A 292 -18.27 -6.15 -11.49
C SER A 292 -19.58 -6.56 -10.82
N VAL A 293 -19.51 -6.97 -9.55
CA VAL A 293 -20.68 -7.42 -8.78
C VAL A 293 -21.69 -6.30 -8.52
N ASP A 294 -21.22 -5.05 -8.48
CA ASP A 294 -21.98 -3.84 -8.22
C ASP A 294 -22.28 -3.03 -9.50
N GLN A 295 -22.00 -3.59 -10.67
CA GLN A 295 -22.28 -2.96 -11.96
C GLN A 295 -23.79 -2.80 -12.19
N ILE A 296 -24.19 -1.62 -12.66
CA ILE A 296 -25.57 -1.27 -12.99
C ILE A 296 -25.64 -1.05 -14.50
N VAL A 297 -26.51 -1.80 -15.17
CA VAL A 297 -26.75 -1.67 -16.61
C VAL A 297 -27.50 -0.36 -16.86
N PRO A 298 -27.20 0.38 -17.97
CA PRO A 298 -27.99 1.54 -18.35
C PRO A 298 -29.49 1.25 -18.39
N VAL A 299 -30.29 2.14 -17.81
CA VAL A 299 -31.75 2.07 -17.80
C VAL A 299 -32.30 3.08 -18.77
N PHE A 300 -33.17 2.64 -19.68
CA PHE A 300 -33.86 3.50 -20.64
C PHE A 300 -35.28 3.81 -20.13
N ALA A 301 -35.73 5.05 -20.30
CA ALA A 301 -37.05 5.50 -19.86
C ALA A 301 -38.18 4.79 -20.62
N ASP A 302 -37.99 4.59 -21.93
CA ASP A 302 -38.91 3.86 -22.81
C ASP A 302 -38.17 3.22 -24.02
N ASP A 303 -38.92 2.56 -24.90
CA ASP A 303 -38.39 1.91 -26.11
C ASP A 303 -38.28 2.85 -27.32
N SER A 304 -38.53 4.16 -27.16
CA SER A 304 -38.49 5.11 -28.28
C SER A 304 -37.06 5.36 -28.79
N GLU A 305 -36.97 5.94 -29.99
CA GLU A 305 -35.69 6.33 -30.61
C GLU A 305 -35.02 7.51 -29.90
N ASP A 306 -35.78 8.29 -29.11
CA ASP A 306 -35.34 9.45 -28.34
C ASP A 306 -35.30 9.20 -26.82
N SER A 307 -35.34 7.94 -26.43
CA SER A 307 -35.40 7.53 -25.02
C SER A 307 -34.23 8.09 -24.22
N GLU A 308 -34.54 8.70 -23.07
CA GLU A 308 -33.53 9.08 -22.07
C GLU A 308 -32.97 7.83 -21.39
N ALA A 309 -31.66 7.80 -21.24
CA ALA A 309 -30.90 6.72 -20.64
C ALA A 309 -30.17 7.23 -19.40
N GLU A 310 -30.07 6.37 -18.40
CA GLU A 310 -29.38 6.63 -17.15
C GLU A 310 -28.34 5.53 -16.87
N LEU A 311 -27.09 5.93 -16.73
CA LEU A 311 -25.98 5.07 -16.30
C LEU A 311 -25.52 5.49 -14.90
N THR A 312 -25.62 4.57 -13.93
CA THR A 312 -25.17 4.80 -12.55
C THR A 312 -23.92 3.96 -12.25
N ILE A 313 -22.86 4.61 -11.75
CA ILE A 313 -21.57 3.98 -11.44
C ILE A 313 -21.23 4.19 -9.96
N ASN A 314 -21.00 3.08 -9.26
CA ASN A 314 -20.60 3.08 -7.85
C ASN A 314 -19.09 3.30 -7.73
N LEU A 315 -18.68 4.40 -7.08
CA LEU A 315 -17.26 4.77 -6.96
C LEU A 315 -16.66 4.37 -5.60
N GLY A 316 -17.52 4.22 -4.58
CA GLY A 316 -17.11 3.92 -3.21
C GLY A 316 -16.47 5.14 -2.54
N ASN A 317 -15.35 4.94 -1.85
CA ASN A 317 -14.65 6.02 -1.16
C ASN A 317 -13.75 6.80 -2.12
N LEU A 318 -13.70 8.12 -1.93
CA LEU A 318 -12.80 9.06 -2.60
C LEU A 318 -11.77 9.58 -1.60
N GLN A 319 -10.50 9.66 -1.98
CA GLN A 319 -9.40 10.12 -1.12
C GLN A 319 -9.02 11.56 -1.46
N PHE A 320 -8.54 12.32 -0.46
CA PHE A 320 -7.92 13.63 -0.70
C PHE A 320 -6.72 13.47 -1.66
N GLY A 321 -6.60 14.36 -2.64
CA GLY A 321 -5.47 14.38 -3.58
C GLY A 321 -5.37 13.19 -4.55
N GLN A 322 -6.39 12.31 -4.61
CA GLN A 322 -6.46 11.22 -5.58
C GLN A 322 -7.70 11.37 -6.46
N SER A 323 -7.50 11.55 -7.76
CA SER A 323 -8.61 11.59 -8.72
C SER A 323 -9.27 10.22 -8.88
N ARG A 324 -10.54 10.20 -9.26
CA ARG A 324 -11.24 9.00 -9.71
C ARG A 324 -11.69 9.21 -11.14
N ASP A 325 -10.86 8.73 -12.07
CA ASP A 325 -11.06 8.94 -13.50
C ASP A 325 -11.63 7.69 -14.17
N ILE A 326 -12.69 7.82 -14.97
CA ILE A 326 -13.44 6.68 -15.53
C ILE A 326 -13.49 6.83 -17.04
N PHE A 327 -12.93 5.86 -17.76
CA PHE A 327 -13.01 5.82 -19.21
C PHE A 327 -14.23 5.00 -19.62
N LEU A 328 -15.18 5.62 -20.31
CA LEU A 328 -16.37 4.98 -20.85
C LEU A 328 -16.24 4.85 -22.36
N SER A 329 -16.71 3.74 -22.92
CA SER A 329 -16.87 3.57 -24.36
C SER A 329 -18.21 4.15 -24.77
N SER A 330 -18.25 4.81 -25.93
CA SER A 330 -19.45 5.40 -26.51
C SER A 330 -19.77 4.80 -27.88
N ASN A 331 -21.02 4.40 -28.10
CA ASN A 331 -21.56 4.03 -29.42
C ASN A 331 -22.57 5.06 -29.92
N GLY A 332 -23.00 4.96 -31.18
CA GLY A 332 -24.01 5.84 -31.76
C GLY A 332 -23.51 7.23 -32.19
N LEU A 333 -22.22 7.56 -32.02
CA LEU A 333 -21.68 8.91 -32.29
C LEU A 333 -21.94 9.41 -33.72
N LYS A 334 -21.85 8.55 -34.75
CA LYS A 334 -22.04 8.97 -36.16
C LYS A 334 -23.47 9.40 -36.45
N GLU A 335 -24.44 8.68 -35.89
CA GLU A 335 -25.86 9.01 -36.04
C GLU A 335 -26.17 10.26 -35.21
N LEU A 336 -25.60 10.33 -34.00
CA LEU A 336 -25.69 11.49 -33.13
C LEU A 336 -25.15 12.78 -33.76
N GLU A 337 -24.05 12.71 -34.52
CA GLU A 337 -23.52 13.86 -35.29
C GLU A 337 -24.60 14.45 -36.18
N SER A 338 -25.28 13.62 -36.99
CA SER A 338 -26.37 14.10 -37.86
C SER A 338 -27.56 14.66 -37.11
N LEU A 339 -27.98 14.01 -36.01
CA LEU A 339 -29.12 14.47 -35.21
C LEU A 339 -28.82 15.75 -34.42
N SER A 340 -27.55 15.97 -34.08
CA SER A 340 -27.11 17.17 -33.34
C SER A 340 -27.11 18.44 -34.19
N GLU A 341 -27.07 18.32 -35.53
CA GLU A 341 -27.24 19.46 -36.45
C GLU A 341 -28.63 20.08 -36.32
N GLU A 342 -29.65 19.25 -36.10
CA GLU A 342 -31.05 19.69 -35.91
C GLU A 342 -31.32 20.10 -34.46
N ASN A 343 -30.83 19.31 -33.50
CA ASN A 343 -30.98 19.59 -32.08
C ASN A 343 -29.68 19.32 -31.29
N PRO A 344 -28.89 20.37 -30.99
CA PRO A 344 -27.63 20.22 -30.25
C PRO A 344 -27.78 19.59 -28.86
N THR A 345 -28.97 19.66 -28.24
CA THR A 345 -29.18 19.09 -26.91
C THR A 345 -29.11 17.56 -26.89
N ARG A 346 -29.31 16.89 -28.05
CA ARG A 346 -29.20 15.43 -28.15
C ARG A 346 -27.80 14.90 -27.86
N ALA A 347 -26.77 15.71 -28.11
CA ALA A 347 -25.39 15.33 -27.85
C ALA A 347 -24.94 15.58 -26.40
N LEU A 348 -25.78 16.18 -25.56
CA LEU A 348 -25.44 16.51 -24.19
C LEU A 348 -25.43 15.26 -23.31
N VAL A 349 -24.40 15.17 -22.48
CA VAL A 349 -24.31 14.22 -21.38
C VAL A 349 -24.33 15.02 -20.09
N ASP A 350 -25.34 14.76 -19.27
CA ASP A 350 -25.49 15.32 -17.93
C ASP A 350 -24.85 14.37 -16.92
N ALA A 351 -23.99 14.91 -16.06
CA ALA A 351 -23.30 14.15 -15.04
C ALA A 351 -23.55 14.73 -13.66
N HIS A 352 -24.00 13.87 -12.75
CA HIS A 352 -24.28 14.21 -11.37
C HIS A 352 -23.50 13.29 -10.44
N LEU A 353 -22.71 13.89 -9.56
CA LEU A 353 -21.92 13.18 -8.55
C LEU A 353 -22.54 13.43 -7.18
N THR A 354 -22.86 12.36 -6.46
CA THR A 354 -23.30 12.41 -5.06
C THR A 354 -22.33 11.64 -4.17
N TYR A 355 -22.18 12.07 -2.91
CA TYR A 355 -21.32 11.43 -1.91
C TYR A 355 -21.58 12.00 -0.51
N VAL A 356 -21.08 11.31 0.51
CA VAL A 356 -21.19 11.72 1.93
C VAL A 356 -19.81 12.11 2.45
N LYS A 357 -19.62 13.37 2.82
CA LYS A 357 -18.39 13.85 3.47
C LYS A 357 -18.34 13.42 4.93
N PRO A 358 -17.17 13.01 5.45
CA PRO A 358 -16.96 12.87 6.89
C PRO A 358 -17.08 14.22 7.60
N GLY A 359 -17.44 14.19 8.88
CA GLY A 359 -17.71 15.38 9.69
C GLY A 359 -19.16 15.88 9.61
N ASP A 360 -19.43 17.00 10.29
CA ASP A 360 -20.78 17.58 10.42
C ASP A 360 -21.22 18.39 9.19
N CYS A 361 -21.33 17.75 8.01
CA CYS A 361 -21.85 18.40 6.81
C CYS A 361 -23.37 18.19 6.67
N PHE A 362 -24.15 19.29 6.76
CA PHE A 362 -25.61 19.23 6.65
C PHE A 362 -26.09 18.66 5.31
N LYS A 363 -25.47 19.05 4.19
CA LYS A 363 -25.80 18.51 2.86
C LYS A 363 -25.51 17.01 2.79
N SER A 364 -24.39 16.56 3.36
CA SER A 364 -24.07 15.13 3.43
C SER A 364 -25.02 14.32 4.31
N ARG A 365 -25.57 14.89 5.39
CA ARG A 365 -26.63 14.21 6.17
C ARG A 365 -27.89 13.99 5.32
N LYS A 366 -28.34 15.00 4.57
CA LYS A 366 -29.47 14.86 3.64
C LYS A 366 -29.19 13.83 2.55
N VAL A 367 -27.97 13.83 1.98
CA VAL A 367 -27.55 12.82 1.01
C VAL A 367 -27.61 11.42 1.63
N LEU A 368 -27.11 11.25 2.85
CA LEU A 368 -27.13 9.97 3.55
C LEU A 368 -28.57 9.51 3.84
N GLU A 369 -29.43 10.38 4.36
CA GLU A 369 -30.86 10.11 4.56
C GLU A 369 -31.55 9.70 3.25
N SER A 370 -31.23 10.39 2.15
CA SER A 370 -31.73 10.06 0.80
C SER A 370 -31.26 8.67 0.34
N MET A 371 -29.97 8.38 0.48
CA MET A 371 -29.38 7.08 0.10
C MET A 371 -29.90 5.90 0.92
N LEU A 372 -30.41 6.16 2.13
CA LEU A 372 -31.00 5.14 3.00
C LEU A 372 -32.52 4.99 2.79
N SER A 373 -33.16 5.97 2.16
CA SER A 373 -34.55 5.92 1.73
C SER A 373 -34.69 5.23 0.37
N LYS A 374 -35.76 4.47 0.16
CA LYS A 374 -36.02 3.80 -1.13
C LYS A 374 -36.61 4.73 -2.20
N ASP A 375 -37.20 5.85 -1.79
CA ASP A 375 -38.02 6.73 -2.64
C ASP A 375 -37.51 8.18 -2.69
N ALA A 376 -36.23 8.41 -2.37
CA ALA A 376 -35.69 9.77 -2.23
C ALA A 376 -34.88 10.21 -3.45
N ASP A 377 -34.96 11.51 -3.73
CA ASP A 377 -34.34 12.15 -4.89
C ASP A 377 -32.80 12.04 -4.86
N PHE A 378 -32.20 11.94 -6.05
CA PHE A 378 -30.74 12.01 -6.18
C PHE A 378 -30.26 13.43 -5.87
N ILE A 379 -29.53 13.61 -4.77
CA ILE A 379 -29.02 14.93 -4.35
C ILE A 379 -27.58 15.11 -4.87
N PRO A 380 -27.33 15.92 -5.91
CA PRO A 380 -25.98 16.12 -6.44
C PRO A 380 -25.12 16.99 -5.51
N MET A 381 -23.91 16.50 -5.24
CA MET A 381 -22.83 17.27 -4.64
C MET A 381 -22.08 18.10 -5.69
N ALA A 382 -21.88 17.53 -6.87
CA ALA A 382 -21.34 18.23 -8.04
C ALA A 382 -22.12 17.83 -9.30
N SER A 383 -22.19 18.72 -10.28
CA SER A 383 -22.80 18.44 -11.58
C SER A 383 -22.00 19.09 -12.70
N ASN A 384 -22.00 18.47 -13.86
CA ASN A 384 -21.41 19.01 -15.08
C ASN A 384 -22.21 18.51 -16.28
N GLN A 385 -22.23 19.28 -17.35
CA GLN A 385 -22.91 18.93 -18.60
C GLN A 385 -21.97 19.27 -19.75
N ARG A 386 -21.80 18.35 -20.69
CA ARG A 386 -20.95 18.57 -21.87
C ARG A 386 -21.45 17.78 -23.07
N SER A 387 -21.25 18.32 -24.27
CA SER A 387 -21.52 17.60 -25.50
C SER A 387 -20.48 16.49 -25.71
N ILE A 388 -20.93 15.27 -26.01
CA ILE A 388 -20.05 14.12 -26.31
C ILE A 388 -19.26 14.29 -27.62
N LEU A 389 -19.69 15.20 -28.50
CA LEU A 389 -19.09 15.46 -29.80
C LEU A 389 -17.97 16.52 -29.74
N GLU A 390 -17.83 17.22 -28.63
CA GLU A 390 -16.74 18.17 -28.43
C GLU A 390 -15.40 17.46 -28.24
N TYR A 391 -14.31 18.13 -28.63
CA TYR A 391 -12.96 17.64 -28.35
C TYR A 391 -12.49 18.12 -26.98
N SER A 392 -11.96 17.20 -26.19
CA SER A 392 -11.19 17.52 -25.00
C SER A 392 -9.77 17.97 -25.36
N ASP A 393 -9.26 18.96 -24.62
CA ASP A 393 -7.88 19.46 -24.70
C ASP A 393 -6.88 18.62 -23.87
N LEU A 394 -7.30 17.46 -23.36
CA LEU A 394 -6.43 16.60 -22.57
C LEU A 394 -5.23 16.09 -23.39
N PRO A 395 -4.04 15.96 -22.76
CA PRO A 395 -2.89 15.36 -23.40
C PRO A 395 -3.19 13.95 -23.90
N ALA A 396 -2.76 13.62 -25.12
CA ALA A 396 -2.95 12.28 -25.69
C ALA A 396 -2.36 11.16 -24.82
N SER A 397 -1.28 11.44 -24.09
CA SER A 397 -0.67 10.52 -23.12
C SER A 397 -1.59 10.21 -21.94
N GLU A 398 -2.35 11.20 -21.47
CA GLU A 398 -3.27 11.03 -20.34
C GLU A 398 -4.49 10.19 -20.75
N ILE A 399 -5.06 10.48 -21.92
CA ILE A 399 -6.13 9.67 -22.51
C ILE A 399 -5.66 8.22 -22.69
N ALA A 400 -4.46 8.03 -23.26
CA ALA A 400 -3.87 6.72 -23.46
C ALA A 400 -3.66 5.95 -22.14
N TYR A 401 -3.28 6.64 -21.06
CA TYR A 401 -3.14 6.04 -19.74
C TYR A 401 -4.49 5.51 -19.22
N HIS A 402 -5.54 6.32 -19.23
CA HIS A 402 -6.83 5.92 -18.68
C HIS A 402 -7.52 4.82 -19.52
N GLU A 403 -7.42 4.90 -20.84
CA GLU A 403 -7.89 3.86 -21.76
C GLU A 403 -7.11 2.55 -21.57
N SER A 404 -5.77 2.60 -21.51
CA SER A 404 -4.96 1.40 -21.30
C SER A 404 -5.23 0.77 -19.94
N ARG A 405 -5.37 1.58 -18.89
CA ARG A 405 -5.72 1.09 -17.54
C ARG A 405 -7.06 0.36 -17.55
N SER A 406 -8.08 0.92 -18.20
CA SER A 406 -9.39 0.27 -18.23
C SER A 406 -9.37 -1.02 -19.04
N LEU A 407 -8.66 -1.04 -20.17
CA LEU A 407 -8.41 -2.24 -20.96
C LEU A 407 -7.69 -3.33 -20.14
N ILE A 408 -6.68 -2.98 -19.33
CA ILE A 408 -6.02 -3.92 -18.38
C ILE A 408 -7.02 -4.48 -17.36
N CYS A 409 -7.87 -3.63 -16.79
CA CYS A 409 -8.92 -4.08 -15.87
C CYS A 409 -9.86 -5.09 -16.53
N ASN A 410 -10.33 -4.76 -17.74
CA ASN A 410 -11.18 -5.65 -18.52
C ASN A 410 -10.50 -6.97 -18.84
N PHE A 411 -9.25 -6.95 -19.33
CA PHE A 411 -8.48 -8.18 -19.58
C PHE A 411 -8.41 -9.05 -18.32
N ILE A 412 -8.07 -8.48 -17.16
CA ILE A 412 -8.00 -9.21 -15.90
C ILE A 412 -9.37 -9.80 -15.52
N SER A 413 -10.44 -9.00 -15.62
CA SER A 413 -11.82 -9.43 -15.29
C SER A 413 -12.28 -10.64 -16.11
N THR A 414 -11.81 -10.81 -17.36
CA THR A 414 -12.16 -11.98 -18.19
C THR A 414 -11.68 -13.32 -17.62
N MET A 415 -10.70 -13.30 -16.70
CA MET A 415 -10.23 -14.48 -15.97
C MET A 415 -11.11 -14.83 -14.77
N PHE A 416 -11.99 -13.92 -14.34
CA PHE A 416 -12.80 -14.01 -13.13
C PHE A 416 -14.30 -13.76 -13.39
N PRO A 417 -14.97 -14.61 -14.17
CA PRO A 417 -16.38 -14.42 -14.52
C PRO A 417 -17.28 -14.51 -13.29
N ILE A 418 -18.36 -13.74 -13.28
CA ILE A 418 -19.32 -13.73 -12.16
C ILE A 418 -20.31 -14.89 -12.33
N GLY A 419 -20.41 -15.75 -11.31
CA GLY A 419 -21.34 -16.87 -11.28
C GLY A 419 -22.78 -16.46 -11.00
N VAL A 420 -23.70 -17.44 -11.06
CA VAL A 420 -25.12 -17.24 -10.73
C VAL A 420 -25.36 -16.87 -9.26
N ASP A 421 -24.42 -17.21 -8.39
CA ASP A 421 -24.35 -16.82 -6.99
C ASP A 421 -23.81 -15.40 -6.78
N GLY A 422 -23.47 -14.68 -7.87
CA GLY A 422 -22.88 -13.34 -7.82
C GLY A 422 -21.42 -13.32 -7.39
N GLU A 423 -20.77 -14.48 -7.26
CA GLU A 423 -19.38 -14.58 -6.83
C GLU A 423 -18.42 -14.66 -8.04
N HIS A 424 -17.24 -14.07 -7.93
CA HIS A 424 -16.21 -14.23 -8.95
C HIS A 424 -15.69 -15.68 -8.96
N GLY A 425 -15.80 -16.33 -10.11
CA GLY A 425 -15.20 -17.63 -10.40
C GLY A 425 -13.80 -17.50 -10.99
N ILE A 426 -13.28 -18.62 -11.49
CA ILE A 426 -12.00 -18.69 -12.21
C ILE A 426 -12.24 -19.36 -13.56
N THR A 427 -11.84 -18.71 -14.66
CA THR A 427 -11.97 -19.25 -16.02
C THR A 427 -11.08 -20.47 -16.23
N ARG A 428 -11.57 -21.46 -16.99
CA ARG A 428 -10.80 -22.65 -17.39
C ARG A 428 -9.96 -22.35 -18.64
N GLY A 429 -8.62 -22.40 -18.54
CA GLY A 429 -7.71 -22.39 -19.70
C GLY A 429 -6.65 -21.28 -19.71
N MET A 430 -5.58 -21.43 -18.92
CA MET A 430 -4.52 -20.41 -18.78
C MET A 430 -3.60 -20.26 -20.01
N LYS A 431 -3.41 -21.33 -20.80
CA LYS A 431 -2.54 -21.28 -21.99
C LYS A 431 -3.02 -20.23 -22.99
N ASN A 432 -4.31 -20.22 -23.27
CA ASN A 432 -4.93 -19.28 -24.19
C ASN A 432 -4.78 -17.84 -23.68
N LYS A 433 -4.95 -17.61 -22.37
CA LYS A 433 -4.82 -16.27 -21.77
C LYS A 433 -3.41 -15.69 -21.87
N ARG A 434 -2.37 -16.52 -21.81
CA ARG A 434 -0.99 -16.06 -22.02
C ARG A 434 -0.73 -15.63 -23.45
N GLU A 435 -1.18 -16.43 -24.41
CA GLU A 435 -1.04 -16.11 -25.83
C GLU A 435 -1.83 -14.83 -26.18
N GLU A 436 -3.04 -14.70 -25.62
CA GLU A 436 -3.88 -13.50 -25.71
C GLU A 436 -3.17 -12.27 -25.11
N LEU A 437 -2.60 -12.37 -23.91
CA LEU A 437 -1.87 -11.26 -23.27
C LEU A 437 -0.73 -10.77 -24.16
N ARG A 438 0.09 -11.68 -24.71
CA ARG A 438 1.27 -11.32 -25.52
C ARG A 438 0.92 -10.52 -26.76
N THR A 439 -0.14 -10.89 -27.47
CA THR A 439 -0.58 -10.14 -28.67
C THR A 439 -1.33 -8.87 -28.29
N TRP A 440 -2.05 -8.89 -27.18
CA TRP A 440 -2.86 -7.77 -26.74
C TRP A 440 -2.04 -6.60 -26.15
N ILE A 441 -0.91 -6.85 -25.49
CA ILE A 441 0.00 -5.80 -24.97
C ILE A 441 0.37 -4.80 -26.08
N ASP A 442 0.59 -5.29 -27.30
CA ASP A 442 0.98 -4.45 -28.44
C ASP A 442 -0.14 -3.50 -28.91
N THR A 443 -1.38 -3.77 -28.51
CA THR A 443 -2.56 -2.94 -28.82
C THR A 443 -2.79 -1.81 -27.83
N LEU A 444 -2.11 -1.83 -26.67
CA LEU A 444 -2.33 -0.85 -25.62
C LEU A 444 -1.85 0.55 -26.04
N PRO A 445 -2.70 1.58 -25.95
CA PRO A 445 -2.33 2.97 -26.24
C PRO A 445 -1.10 3.46 -25.48
N ALA A 446 -0.94 3.04 -24.22
CA ALA A 446 0.15 3.41 -23.32
C ALA A 446 1.54 3.08 -23.85
N LYS A 447 1.66 2.06 -24.71
CA LYS A 447 2.92 1.64 -25.34
C LYS A 447 3.59 2.77 -26.14
N ASN A 448 2.81 3.71 -26.64
CA ASN A 448 3.30 4.82 -27.46
C ASN A 448 3.82 6.01 -26.65
N PHE A 449 3.80 5.94 -25.31
CA PHE A 449 4.14 7.05 -24.42
C PHE A 449 5.19 6.64 -23.39
N ASN A 450 6.07 7.60 -23.05
CA ASN A 450 7.22 7.38 -22.17
C ASN A 450 7.09 8.11 -20.82
N ASP A 451 5.94 8.70 -20.50
CA ASP A 451 5.71 9.25 -19.18
C ASP A 451 5.54 8.14 -18.13
N VAL A 452 5.75 8.52 -16.86
CA VAL A 452 5.82 7.59 -15.74
C VAL A 452 4.53 6.76 -15.61
N LYS A 453 3.36 7.36 -15.82
CA LYS A 453 2.07 6.68 -15.67
C LYS A 453 1.84 5.63 -16.76
N ASN A 454 2.13 5.96 -18.01
CA ASN A 454 2.02 4.99 -19.10
C ASN A 454 3.06 3.86 -18.96
N GLN A 455 4.31 4.21 -18.63
CA GLN A 455 5.36 3.22 -18.41
C GLN A 455 5.04 2.27 -17.25
N SER A 456 4.42 2.75 -16.17
CA SER A 456 4.07 1.89 -15.04
C SER A 456 3.04 0.83 -15.43
N LEU A 457 2.03 1.17 -16.23
CA LEU A 457 1.05 0.19 -16.74
C LEU A 457 1.73 -0.86 -17.62
N MET A 458 2.64 -0.43 -18.50
CA MET A 458 3.37 -1.35 -19.37
C MET A 458 4.30 -2.27 -18.58
N GLN A 459 4.87 -1.80 -17.46
CA GLN A 459 5.68 -2.62 -16.57
C GLN A 459 4.84 -3.70 -15.86
N ASP A 460 3.61 -3.39 -15.43
CA ASP A 460 2.73 -4.36 -14.77
C ASP A 460 2.41 -5.57 -15.67
N VAL A 461 2.27 -5.33 -16.98
CA VAL A 461 1.91 -6.34 -17.99
C VAL A 461 3.08 -6.82 -18.85
N SER A 462 4.30 -6.35 -18.62
CA SER A 462 5.46 -6.70 -19.47
C SER A 462 5.67 -8.21 -19.59
N ALA A 463 5.80 -8.72 -20.81
CA ALA A 463 6.16 -10.12 -21.07
C ALA A 463 7.69 -10.33 -21.13
N ASP A 464 8.45 -9.26 -21.34
CA ASP A 464 9.91 -9.25 -21.43
C ASP A 464 10.55 -9.07 -20.05
N GLU A 465 11.81 -9.49 -19.89
CA GLU A 465 12.55 -9.32 -18.64
C GLU A 465 12.93 -7.84 -18.36
N PRO A 466 12.70 -7.33 -17.13
CA PRO A 466 12.02 -7.99 -16.02
C PRO A 466 10.50 -8.10 -16.26
N GLN A 467 9.97 -9.32 -16.10
CA GLN A 467 8.56 -9.59 -16.37
C GLN A 467 7.65 -8.87 -15.38
N GLY A 468 6.54 -8.35 -15.89
CA GLY A 468 5.47 -7.78 -15.09
C GLY A 468 4.75 -8.83 -14.26
N GLN A 469 4.22 -8.44 -13.10
CA GLN A 469 3.53 -9.37 -12.20
C GLN A 469 2.30 -10.01 -12.85
N VAL A 470 1.60 -9.31 -13.76
CA VAL A 470 0.45 -9.87 -14.48
C VAL A 470 0.89 -11.01 -15.40
N SER A 471 1.98 -10.81 -16.15
CA SER A 471 2.55 -11.84 -17.02
C SER A 471 3.03 -13.04 -16.21
N MET A 472 3.77 -12.80 -15.12
CA MET A 472 4.24 -13.86 -14.22
C MET A 472 3.08 -14.65 -13.60
N ALA A 473 1.99 -13.97 -13.21
CA ALA A 473 0.82 -14.59 -12.60
C ALA A 473 0.14 -15.62 -13.51
N ILE A 474 0.24 -15.46 -14.84
CA ILE A 474 -0.36 -16.36 -15.83
C ILE A 474 0.68 -17.19 -16.63
N GLU A 475 1.96 -17.12 -16.24
CA GLU A 475 3.08 -17.82 -16.89
C GLU A 475 3.08 -19.33 -16.65
N SER A 476 2.33 -19.83 -15.67
CA SER A 476 2.10 -21.27 -15.52
C SER A 476 0.80 -21.52 -14.77
N LYS A 477 0.23 -22.72 -14.94
CA LYS A 477 -0.94 -23.12 -14.17
C LYS A 477 -0.60 -23.19 -12.69
N GLU A 478 0.63 -23.57 -12.38
CA GLU A 478 1.19 -23.64 -11.04
C GLU A 478 1.27 -22.25 -10.39
N TYR A 479 1.80 -21.25 -11.10
CA TYR A 479 1.88 -19.86 -10.61
C TYR A 479 0.51 -19.24 -10.45
N PHE A 480 -0.36 -19.44 -11.45
CA PHE A 480 -1.73 -18.94 -11.38
C PHE A 480 -2.48 -19.53 -10.20
N ASN A 481 -2.47 -20.86 -10.04
CA ASN A 481 -3.17 -21.53 -8.93
C ASN A 481 -2.56 -21.22 -7.57
N ARG A 482 -1.24 -21.00 -7.51
CA ARG A 482 -0.54 -20.70 -6.26
C ARG A 482 -0.83 -19.29 -5.79
N TRP A 483 -0.71 -18.28 -6.65
CA TRP A 483 -0.79 -16.88 -6.23
C TRP A 483 -1.48 -15.97 -7.25
N GLY A 484 -1.40 -16.25 -8.55
CA GLY A 484 -1.99 -15.38 -9.58
C GLY A 484 -3.50 -15.21 -9.44
N CYS A 485 -4.22 -16.27 -9.06
CA CYS A 485 -5.67 -16.26 -8.84
C CYS A 485 -6.11 -15.43 -7.61
N HIS A 486 -5.18 -15.10 -6.71
CA HIS A 486 -5.41 -14.26 -5.54
C HIS A 486 -4.90 -12.83 -5.76
N PHE A 487 -3.75 -12.69 -6.43
CA PHE A 487 -3.12 -11.41 -6.73
C PHE A 487 -3.91 -10.60 -7.76
N LEU A 488 -4.29 -11.20 -8.89
CA LEU A 488 -4.92 -10.48 -10.00
C LEU A 488 -6.24 -9.79 -9.61
N PRO A 489 -7.14 -10.39 -8.81
CA PRO A 489 -8.32 -9.68 -8.31
C PRO A 489 -7.99 -8.50 -7.38
N SER A 490 -6.88 -8.57 -6.64
CA SER A 490 -6.42 -7.45 -5.80
C SER A 490 -5.86 -6.30 -6.65
N LEU A 491 -5.07 -6.63 -7.68
CA LEU A 491 -4.58 -5.65 -8.66
C LEU A 491 -5.73 -5.00 -9.44
N LEU A 492 -6.70 -5.79 -9.89
CA LEU A 492 -7.93 -5.31 -10.53
C LEU A 492 -8.65 -4.31 -9.62
N ASN A 493 -8.82 -4.65 -8.34
CA ASN A 493 -9.44 -3.74 -7.38
C ASN A 493 -8.67 -2.43 -7.24
N ALA A 494 -7.33 -2.48 -7.19
CA ALA A 494 -6.48 -1.30 -7.09
C ALA A 494 -6.61 -0.37 -8.30
N HIS A 495 -6.63 -0.92 -9.53
CA HIS A 495 -6.82 -0.09 -10.72
C HIS A 495 -8.24 0.43 -10.88
N THR A 496 -9.28 -0.38 -10.66
CA THR A 496 -10.68 0.08 -10.76
C THR A 496 -10.96 1.19 -9.74
N ARG A 497 -10.44 1.04 -8.51
CA ARG A 497 -10.59 2.05 -7.46
C ARG A 497 -9.47 3.09 -7.39
N GLN A 498 -8.45 3.00 -8.24
CA GLN A 498 -7.33 3.96 -8.27
C GLN A 498 -6.73 4.23 -6.88
N VAL A 499 -6.47 3.17 -6.14
CA VAL A 499 -5.88 3.22 -4.79
C VAL A 499 -4.55 2.47 -4.79
N CYS A 500 -3.56 3.04 -4.11
CA CYS A 500 -2.29 2.34 -3.89
C CYS A 500 -2.53 1.25 -2.85
N ASN A 501 -2.35 -0.02 -3.24
CA ASN A 501 -2.62 -1.19 -2.39
C ASN A 501 -1.35 -1.93 -1.95
N SER A 502 -0.19 -1.64 -2.54
CA SER A 502 1.09 -2.30 -2.24
C SER A 502 2.27 -1.38 -2.63
N PHE A 503 3.48 -1.70 -2.16
CA PHE A 503 4.72 -1.03 -2.61
C PHE A 503 5.39 -1.72 -3.80
N LYS A 504 4.76 -2.77 -4.34
CA LYS A 504 5.42 -3.68 -5.29
C LYS A 504 5.09 -3.35 -6.74
N ASP A 505 3.85 -2.97 -7.00
CA ASP A 505 3.30 -2.94 -8.35
C ASP A 505 3.42 -1.51 -8.92
N PRO A 506 4.18 -1.30 -10.02
CA PRO A 506 4.42 0.01 -10.62
C PRO A 506 3.17 0.85 -10.86
N GLY A 507 2.09 0.26 -11.39
CA GLY A 507 0.85 0.98 -11.68
C GLY A 507 0.16 1.52 -10.44
N PRO A 508 -0.19 0.66 -9.45
CA PRO A 508 -0.77 1.09 -8.18
C PRO A 508 0.07 2.14 -7.42
N LEU A 509 1.40 2.11 -7.54
CA LEU A 509 2.30 3.11 -6.96
C LEU A 509 2.09 4.54 -7.51
N GLN A 510 1.40 4.71 -8.64
CA GLN A 510 1.10 6.03 -9.19
C GLN A 510 -0.07 6.73 -8.47
N TYR A 511 -0.86 5.99 -7.69
CA TYR A 511 -2.00 6.55 -6.97
C TYR A 511 -1.58 7.20 -5.65
N SER A 512 -2.23 8.30 -5.31
CA SER A 512 -2.06 9.11 -4.10
C SER A 512 -0.65 9.69 -3.93
N THR A 513 0.14 9.70 -5.01
CA THR A 513 1.49 10.31 -5.07
C THR A 513 1.46 11.82 -4.87
N GLU A 514 0.33 12.46 -5.17
CA GLU A 514 0.10 13.89 -4.96
C GLU A 514 -0.75 14.20 -3.72
N SER A 515 -1.05 13.20 -2.87
CA SER A 515 -1.88 13.38 -1.67
C SER A 515 -1.03 13.54 -0.42
N PRO A 516 -0.88 14.76 0.14
CA PRO A 516 -0.02 15.00 1.29
C PRO A 516 -0.53 14.31 2.54
N LEU A 517 -1.86 14.25 2.72
CA LEU A 517 -2.51 13.56 3.84
C LEU A 517 -2.30 12.03 3.75
N PHE A 518 -2.47 11.44 2.57
CA PHE A 518 -2.22 10.01 2.40
C PHE A 518 -0.76 9.66 2.71
N ILE A 519 0.18 10.44 2.18
CA ILE A 519 1.62 10.24 2.41
C ILE A 519 1.93 10.34 3.91
N SER A 520 1.41 11.34 4.62
CA SER A 520 1.65 11.49 6.06
C SER A 520 1.04 10.34 6.88
N CYS A 521 -0.19 9.90 6.54
CA CYS A 521 -0.83 8.77 7.23
C CYS A 521 -0.04 7.48 7.00
N ARG A 522 0.36 7.22 5.75
CA ARG A 522 1.18 6.06 5.37
C ARG A 522 2.50 6.04 6.13
N ASP A 523 3.22 7.16 6.14
CA ASP A 523 4.53 7.24 6.79
C ASP A 523 4.43 7.08 8.32
N ALA A 524 3.37 7.62 8.94
CA ALA A 524 3.09 7.43 10.36
C ALA A 524 2.76 5.96 10.69
N LEU A 525 1.91 5.33 9.89
CA LEU A 525 1.56 3.91 10.00
C LEU A 525 2.77 3.00 9.78
N ASP A 526 3.64 3.33 8.82
CA ASP A 526 4.89 2.63 8.56
C ASP A 526 5.81 2.69 9.80
N GLN A 527 5.96 3.87 10.41
CA GLN A 527 6.75 4.03 11.65
C GLN A 527 6.15 3.22 12.81
N ILE A 528 4.83 3.23 12.97
CA ILE A 528 4.15 2.45 14.01
C ILE A 528 4.39 0.96 13.80
N PHE A 529 4.21 0.48 12.57
CA PHE A 529 4.42 -0.92 12.20
C PHE A 529 5.86 -1.37 12.50
N ASP A 530 6.85 -0.56 12.12
CA ASP A 530 8.26 -0.87 12.30
C ASP A 530 8.70 -0.86 13.79
N ASN A 531 8.08 0.00 14.60
CA ASN A 531 8.38 0.15 16.03
C ASN A 531 7.63 -0.83 16.94
N LEU A 532 6.57 -1.48 16.43
CA LEU A 532 5.86 -2.50 17.18
C LEU A 532 6.78 -3.72 17.44
N PRO A 533 6.76 -4.29 18.65
CA PRO A 533 7.50 -5.51 18.93
C PRO A 533 7.00 -6.63 18.01
N ALA A 534 7.92 -7.48 17.54
CA ALA A 534 7.50 -8.58 16.69
C ALA A 534 6.55 -9.52 17.43
N PRO A 535 5.62 -10.15 16.69
CA PRO A 535 4.76 -11.16 17.28
C PRO A 535 5.61 -12.28 17.92
N GLU A 536 5.20 -12.71 19.11
CA GLU A 536 5.78 -13.89 19.76
C GLU A 536 5.38 -15.14 18.94
N PRO A 537 6.33 -15.96 18.46
CA PRO A 537 6.03 -17.16 17.68
C PRO A 537 5.10 -18.12 18.42
N SER A 538 3.92 -18.39 17.88
CA SER A 538 2.94 -19.28 18.52
C SER A 538 3.07 -20.75 18.13
N ARG A 539 3.89 -21.08 17.11
CA ARG A 539 4.08 -22.46 16.62
C ARG A 539 5.37 -23.07 17.17
N HIS A 540 5.25 -24.18 17.90
CA HIS A 540 6.40 -24.97 18.32
C HIS A 540 6.96 -25.76 17.13
N VAL A 541 8.19 -25.44 16.71
CA VAL A 541 8.91 -26.23 15.71
C VAL A 541 9.36 -27.54 16.36
N HIS A 542 8.65 -28.64 16.10
CA HIS A 542 9.11 -29.97 16.50
C HIS A 542 10.32 -30.37 15.63
N SER A 543 11.52 -29.99 16.08
CA SER A 543 12.74 -30.60 15.55
C SER A 543 12.79 -32.06 16.01
N ARG A 544 12.68 -33.00 15.06
CA ARG A 544 12.95 -34.42 15.32
C ARG A 544 14.47 -34.57 15.55
N GLY A 545 14.87 -34.50 16.81
CA GLY A 545 16.16 -35.00 17.29
C GLY A 545 17.06 -33.95 17.93
N GLY A 546 17.43 -34.18 19.20
CA GLY A 546 18.56 -33.53 19.87
C GLY A 546 18.20 -32.42 20.85
N ARG A 547 18.44 -32.69 22.14
CA ARG A 547 18.29 -31.72 23.25
C ARG A 547 19.20 -30.51 23.06
N SER A 548 18.61 -29.32 22.96
CA SER A 548 19.26 -28.05 23.28
C SER A 548 18.18 -27.04 23.67
N HIS A 549 18.09 -26.72 24.97
CA HIS A 549 17.34 -25.56 25.46
C HIS A 549 18.17 -24.30 25.15
N GLY A 550 17.93 -23.71 23.98
CA GLY A 550 18.35 -22.34 23.66
C GLY A 550 17.11 -21.46 23.60
N SER A 551 17.01 -20.49 24.51
CA SER A 551 16.04 -19.40 24.42
C SER A 551 16.34 -18.61 23.14
N MET A 552 15.45 -18.68 22.13
CA MET A 552 15.56 -17.84 20.94
C MET A 552 15.27 -16.40 21.33
N THR A 553 16.23 -15.52 21.08
CA THR A 553 16.14 -14.07 21.27
C THR A 553 15.09 -13.45 20.35
N GLY A 554 14.30 -12.51 20.89
CA GLY A 554 13.14 -11.91 20.24
C GLY A 554 13.43 -11.33 18.84
N PHE A 555 12.52 -11.64 17.91
CA PHE A 555 12.51 -11.07 16.56
C PHE A 555 12.02 -9.61 16.61
N SER A 556 12.37 -8.80 15.61
CA SER A 556 11.89 -7.43 15.43
C SER A 556 11.34 -7.28 14.02
N MET A 557 10.12 -6.76 13.83
CA MET A 557 9.49 -6.64 12.50
C MET A 557 10.27 -5.72 11.55
N SER A 558 11.04 -4.78 12.11
CA SER A 558 12.05 -4.01 11.38
C SER A 558 13.15 -4.86 10.72
N SER A 559 13.24 -6.18 10.96
CA SER A 559 14.11 -7.14 10.24
C SER A 559 13.53 -7.58 8.89
N TYR A 560 12.20 -7.58 8.72
CA TYR A 560 11.52 -7.95 7.47
C TYR A 560 11.48 -6.80 6.45
N ARG A 561 11.60 -5.54 6.90
CA ARG A 561 11.70 -4.33 6.06
C ARG A 561 13.05 -3.63 6.17
N ASN A 562 14.09 -4.41 6.38
CA ASN A 562 15.31 -3.94 7.01
C ASN A 562 16.40 -3.48 6.03
N SER A 563 16.52 -2.18 5.76
CA SER A 563 17.68 -1.60 5.06
C SER A 563 19.00 -1.64 5.86
N ARG A 564 19.14 -2.53 6.86
CA ARG A 564 20.34 -2.64 7.72
C ARG A 564 21.56 -3.00 6.90
N GLY A 565 22.33 -1.97 6.59
CA GLY A 565 23.71 -2.07 6.12
C GLY A 565 23.86 -2.66 4.71
N VAL A 566 24.71 -2.01 3.93
CA VAL A 566 25.14 -2.54 2.63
C VAL A 566 26.24 -3.57 2.87
N CYS A 567 25.90 -4.86 2.99
CA CYS A 567 26.86 -5.90 3.34
C CYS A 567 26.74 -7.18 2.48
N PHE A 568 27.85 -7.91 2.34
CA PHE A 568 27.94 -9.21 1.67
C PHE A 568 28.23 -10.34 2.65
N ALA A 569 27.76 -11.56 2.36
CA ALA A 569 28.15 -12.74 3.12
C ALA A 569 29.66 -13.00 3.10
N SER A 570 30.18 -13.65 4.14
CA SER A 570 31.62 -13.99 4.25
C SER A 570 32.20 -14.79 3.08
N SER A 571 31.37 -15.60 2.41
CA SER A 571 31.74 -16.48 1.31
C SER A 571 31.80 -15.77 -0.05
N THR A 572 31.26 -14.55 -0.16
CA THR A 572 31.16 -13.81 -1.44
C THR A 572 32.52 -13.62 -2.08
N VAL A 573 32.63 -13.97 -3.36
CA VAL A 573 33.88 -13.95 -4.13
C VAL A 573 34.07 -12.57 -4.77
N VAL A 574 35.22 -11.94 -4.56
CA VAL A 574 35.61 -10.62 -5.07
C VAL A 574 36.73 -10.76 -6.09
N ALA A 575 36.62 -10.09 -7.24
CA ALA A 575 37.69 -10.07 -8.24
C ALA A 575 38.77 -9.03 -7.90
N LEU A 576 40.02 -9.49 -7.86
CA LEU A 576 41.20 -8.64 -7.70
C LEU A 576 41.64 -8.06 -9.04
N ALA A 577 42.37 -6.95 -8.98
CA ALA A 577 42.94 -6.31 -10.17
C ALA A 577 43.91 -7.22 -10.95
N SER A 578 44.48 -8.24 -10.30
CA SER A 578 45.37 -9.23 -10.93
C SER A 578 44.63 -10.31 -11.72
N GLY A 579 43.30 -10.26 -11.84
CA GLY A 579 42.48 -11.31 -12.45
C GLY A 579 42.20 -12.52 -11.55
N ARG A 580 42.82 -12.59 -10.36
CA ARG A 580 42.53 -13.61 -9.35
C ARG A 580 41.27 -13.25 -8.57
N THR A 581 40.63 -14.23 -7.96
CA THR A 581 39.49 -14.02 -7.08
C THR A 581 39.82 -14.40 -5.63
N VAL A 582 39.17 -13.75 -4.67
CA VAL A 582 39.31 -14.05 -3.24
C VAL A 582 37.96 -13.92 -2.55
N GLN A 583 37.73 -14.65 -1.46
CA GLN A 583 36.54 -14.44 -0.63
C GLN A 583 36.63 -13.09 0.10
N ILE A 584 35.50 -12.41 0.28
CA ILE A 584 35.45 -11.07 0.87
C ILE A 584 36.02 -11.06 2.30
N ARG A 585 35.83 -12.15 3.07
CA ARG A 585 36.44 -12.34 4.39
C ARG A 585 37.98 -12.33 4.40
N LYS A 586 38.61 -12.55 3.24
CA LYS A 586 40.06 -12.52 3.04
C LYS A 586 40.57 -11.18 2.52
N LEU A 587 39.70 -10.22 2.20
CA LEU A 587 40.13 -8.87 1.83
C LEU A 587 40.81 -8.18 3.01
N ARG A 588 41.88 -7.44 2.70
CA ARG A 588 42.70 -6.68 3.65
C ARG A 588 43.04 -5.33 3.03
N ARG A 589 43.36 -4.36 3.89
CA ARG A 589 43.83 -3.04 3.44
C ARG A 589 45.03 -3.18 2.50
N GLY A 590 45.03 -2.36 1.44
CA GLY A 590 46.09 -2.32 0.43
C GLY A 590 45.91 -3.28 -0.75
N MET A 591 45.04 -4.30 -0.63
CA MET A 591 44.69 -5.19 -1.75
C MET A 591 44.00 -4.40 -2.87
N LYS A 592 44.36 -4.66 -4.13
CA LYS A 592 43.75 -4.02 -5.30
C LYS A 592 42.58 -4.84 -5.84
N VAL A 593 41.38 -4.28 -5.82
CA VAL A 593 40.14 -4.86 -6.35
C VAL A 593 39.79 -4.26 -7.72
N ARG A 594 39.04 -5.00 -8.52
CA ARG A 594 38.53 -4.52 -9.81
C ARG A 594 37.27 -3.67 -9.59
N THR A 595 37.24 -2.48 -10.20
CA THR A 595 36.09 -1.57 -10.22
C THR A 595 35.71 -1.24 -11.67
N PRO A 596 34.51 -0.71 -11.93
CA PRO A 596 34.09 -0.25 -13.27
C PRO A 596 35.03 0.79 -13.91
N ARG A 597 35.78 1.57 -13.12
CA ARG A 597 36.70 2.62 -13.61
C ARG A 597 38.19 2.25 -13.50
N GLY A 598 38.52 0.99 -13.22
CA GLY A 598 39.89 0.52 -13.06
C GLY A 598 40.20 -0.02 -11.66
N SER A 599 41.43 -0.42 -11.39
CA SER A 599 41.76 -1.01 -10.08
C SER A 599 41.77 0.03 -8.95
N ARG A 600 41.23 -0.30 -7.79
CA ARG A 600 41.33 0.53 -6.57
C ARG A 600 41.78 -0.29 -5.37
N ARG A 601 42.49 0.33 -4.43
CA ARG A 601 42.94 -0.34 -3.21
C ARG A 601 41.85 -0.30 -2.14
N VAL A 602 41.75 -1.38 -1.38
CA VAL A 602 40.92 -1.46 -0.18
C VAL A 602 41.53 -0.58 0.90
N ALA A 603 40.76 0.37 1.42
CA ALA A 603 41.16 1.22 2.54
C ALA A 603 40.83 0.54 3.88
N MET A 604 39.60 0.05 4.04
CA MET A 604 39.14 -0.68 5.23
C MET A 604 38.10 -1.74 4.87
N VAL A 605 37.98 -2.77 5.72
CA VAL A 605 36.94 -3.80 5.63
C VAL A 605 36.17 -3.81 6.95
N LEU A 606 34.87 -3.49 6.90
CA LEU A 606 33.96 -3.62 8.02
C LEU A 606 33.47 -5.06 8.10
N LYS A 607 33.65 -5.68 9.27
CA LYS A 607 33.14 -7.01 9.59
C LYS A 607 32.06 -6.87 10.68
N THR A 608 30.86 -7.35 10.41
CA THR A 608 29.75 -7.32 11.36
C THR A 608 29.28 -8.75 11.63
N PRO A 609 29.44 -9.26 12.86
CA PRO A 609 28.82 -10.52 13.27
C PRO A 609 27.30 -10.38 13.23
N VAL A 610 26.63 -11.38 12.68
CA VAL A 610 25.16 -11.41 12.60
C VAL A 610 24.66 -12.81 12.92
N ASP A 611 23.46 -12.88 13.48
CA ASP A 611 22.76 -14.11 13.76
C ASP A 611 21.39 -14.05 13.09
N SER A 612 21.03 -15.10 12.34
CA SER A 612 19.76 -15.18 11.60
C SER A 612 19.46 -13.96 10.73
N GLU A 613 20.47 -13.44 10.01
CA GLU A 613 20.30 -12.27 9.15
C GLU A 613 19.76 -12.68 7.78
N ILE A 614 18.77 -11.94 7.27
CA ILE A 614 18.20 -12.17 5.95
C ILE A 614 19.19 -11.73 4.87
N LEU A 615 19.58 -12.63 3.97
CA LEU A 615 20.35 -12.33 2.76
C LEU A 615 19.60 -12.77 1.51
N CYS A 616 19.66 -11.95 0.47
CA CYS A 616 19.21 -12.26 -0.88
C CYS A 616 20.30 -13.02 -1.65
N ARG A 617 19.88 -14.03 -2.41
CA ARG A 617 20.71 -14.70 -3.41
C ARG A 617 20.46 -14.07 -4.77
N VAL A 618 21.50 -13.47 -5.34
CA VAL A 618 21.48 -12.97 -6.72
C VAL A 618 22.59 -13.70 -7.47
N GLY A 619 22.20 -14.69 -8.28
CA GLY A 619 23.11 -15.67 -8.87
C GLY A 619 23.91 -16.42 -7.79
N LYS A 620 25.24 -16.24 -7.79
CA LYS A 620 26.16 -16.88 -6.82
C LYS A 620 26.49 -16.00 -5.61
N VAL A 621 25.91 -14.81 -5.52
CA VAL A 621 26.23 -13.82 -4.48
C VAL A 621 25.15 -13.82 -3.41
N LEU A 622 25.58 -13.87 -2.14
CA LEU A 622 24.70 -13.64 -0.99
C LEU A 622 24.96 -12.23 -0.45
N VAL A 623 23.90 -11.44 -0.36
CA VAL A 623 23.98 -9.99 -0.15
C VAL A 623 22.75 -9.52 0.62
N THR A 624 22.87 -8.48 1.46
CA THR A 624 21.71 -7.94 2.18
C THR A 624 20.67 -7.39 1.19
N PRO A 625 19.36 -7.48 1.49
CA PRO A 625 18.28 -7.17 0.54
C PRO A 625 18.37 -5.76 -0.06
N TRP A 626 18.92 -4.81 0.68
CA TRP A 626 19.01 -3.40 0.31
C TRP A 626 20.43 -2.94 0.02
N HIS A 627 21.34 -3.85 -0.33
CA HIS A 627 22.67 -3.49 -0.84
C HIS A 627 22.60 -3.25 -2.34
N PRO A 628 22.82 -2.02 -2.85
CA PRO A 628 22.76 -1.76 -4.28
C PRO A 628 23.73 -2.64 -5.09
N VAL A 629 23.20 -3.43 -6.01
CA VAL A 629 23.96 -4.25 -6.96
C VAL A 629 23.64 -3.86 -8.40
N SER A 630 24.50 -4.25 -9.33
CA SER A 630 24.35 -3.96 -10.76
C SER A 630 25.00 -5.05 -11.61
N SER A 631 24.34 -5.50 -12.67
CA SER A 631 24.93 -6.46 -13.63
C SER A 631 25.96 -5.80 -14.56
N ASP A 632 25.70 -4.56 -14.97
CA ASP A 632 26.47 -3.80 -15.98
C ASP A 632 27.34 -2.67 -15.39
N GLY A 633 27.17 -2.35 -14.11
CA GLY A 633 27.85 -1.27 -13.40
C GLY A 633 27.26 0.12 -13.66
N LYS A 634 26.15 0.20 -14.40
CA LYS A 634 25.46 1.44 -14.80
C LYS A 634 24.06 1.52 -14.19
N ARG A 635 23.27 0.46 -14.29
CA ARG A 635 21.91 0.37 -13.72
C ARG A 635 21.96 -0.37 -12.39
N TRP A 636 21.55 0.30 -11.33
CA TRP A 636 21.65 -0.20 -9.97
C TRP A 636 20.26 -0.54 -9.44
N ASN A 637 20.15 -1.65 -8.72
CA ASN A 637 18.91 -2.10 -8.10
C ASN A 637 19.21 -2.76 -6.75
N PHE A 638 18.15 -3.02 -5.98
CA PHE A 638 18.26 -3.74 -4.72
C PHE A 638 18.06 -5.24 -4.93
N PRO A 639 18.86 -6.11 -4.30
CA PRO A 639 18.70 -7.55 -4.32
C PRO A 639 17.30 -8.01 -3.93
N ALA A 640 16.60 -7.29 -3.04
CA ALA A 640 15.20 -7.55 -2.70
C ALA A 640 14.27 -7.61 -3.94
N ASN A 641 14.62 -6.87 -5.01
CA ASN A 641 13.84 -6.76 -6.24
C ASN A 641 14.30 -7.73 -7.34
N GLU A 642 15.49 -8.33 -7.21
CA GLU A 642 16.14 -9.13 -8.27
C GLU A 642 16.57 -10.53 -7.81
N ALA A 643 16.32 -10.91 -6.56
CA ALA A 643 16.84 -12.15 -6.00
C ALA A 643 16.15 -13.40 -6.55
N ASP A 644 16.96 -14.44 -6.79
CA ASP A 644 16.51 -15.80 -7.10
C ASP A 644 15.92 -16.51 -5.86
N GLY A 645 16.21 -16.00 -4.66
CA GLY A 645 15.74 -16.53 -3.39
C GLY A 645 16.36 -15.82 -2.19
N VAL A 646 15.89 -16.15 -0.99
CA VAL A 646 16.34 -15.56 0.28
C VAL A 646 16.93 -16.65 1.18
N VAL A 647 17.89 -16.31 2.04
CA VAL A 647 18.59 -17.24 2.94
C VAL A 647 18.78 -16.59 4.31
N MET A 648 18.46 -17.32 5.38
CA MET A 648 18.82 -16.97 6.75
C MET A 648 20.30 -17.26 7.01
N TYR A 649 21.06 -16.23 7.34
CA TYR A 649 22.51 -16.28 7.46
C TYR A 649 22.98 -15.94 8.87
N THR A 650 23.50 -16.95 9.57
CA THR A 650 24.30 -16.77 10.79
C THR A 650 25.78 -16.78 10.42
N GLY A 651 26.53 -15.77 10.86
CA GLY A 651 27.95 -15.66 10.59
C GLY A 651 28.48 -14.23 10.65
N CYS A 652 29.18 -13.80 9.61
CA CYS A 652 29.64 -12.41 9.51
C CYS A 652 29.37 -11.87 8.11
N ILE A 653 28.83 -10.65 8.07
CA ILE A 653 28.67 -9.88 6.85
C ILE A 653 29.77 -8.83 6.75
N TYR A 654 30.08 -8.42 5.52
CA TYR A 654 31.23 -7.59 5.20
C TYR A 654 30.85 -6.43 4.30
N SER A 655 31.34 -5.23 4.63
CA SER A 655 31.32 -4.05 3.77
C SER A 655 32.74 -3.56 3.54
N VAL A 656 32.98 -2.95 2.39
CA VAL A 656 34.33 -2.51 1.99
C VAL A 656 34.32 -1.01 1.80
N LEU A 657 35.37 -0.33 2.26
CA LEU A 657 35.69 1.04 1.90
C LEU A 657 36.93 1.02 1.01
N LEU A 658 36.86 1.65 -0.17
CA LEU A 658 38.00 1.80 -1.08
C LEU A 658 38.74 3.11 -0.83
N GLU A 659 39.93 3.28 -1.39
CA GLU A 659 40.60 4.59 -1.42
C GLU A 659 39.73 5.62 -2.14
N ARG A 660 39.76 6.87 -1.63
CA ARG A 660 38.90 7.96 -2.12
C ARG A 660 39.10 8.21 -3.62
N ASP A 661 37.99 8.43 -4.30
CA ASP A 661 37.90 8.79 -5.71
C ASP A 661 36.71 9.75 -5.88
N ALA A 662 36.80 10.66 -6.86
CA ALA A 662 35.73 11.60 -7.19
C ALA A 662 34.57 10.93 -7.95
N SER A 663 34.83 9.84 -8.66
CA SER A 663 33.82 9.10 -9.43
C SER A 663 33.13 8.04 -8.57
N SER A 664 31.81 8.11 -8.45
CA SER A 664 31.02 7.09 -7.73
C SER A 664 31.15 5.68 -8.32
N SER A 665 31.32 5.56 -9.64
CA SER A 665 31.59 4.28 -10.31
C SER A 665 32.94 3.66 -9.95
N ALA A 666 33.86 4.38 -9.31
CA ALA A 666 35.11 3.81 -8.79
C ALA A 666 34.92 3.16 -7.40
N HIS A 667 33.76 3.38 -6.78
CA HIS A 667 33.37 2.83 -5.47
C HIS A 667 32.39 1.67 -5.64
N ALA A 668 32.79 0.71 -6.46
CA ALA A 668 32.08 -0.54 -6.69
C ALA A 668 33.09 -1.67 -6.92
N ILE A 669 32.79 -2.86 -6.40
CA ILE A 669 33.62 -4.05 -6.53
C ILE A 669 32.92 -5.14 -7.31
N ARG A 670 33.67 -5.90 -8.11
CA ARG A 670 33.13 -7.07 -8.80
C ARG A 670 32.96 -8.22 -7.80
N VAL A 671 31.71 -8.60 -7.53
CA VAL A 671 31.30 -9.69 -6.63
C VAL A 671 30.60 -10.78 -7.44
N GLY A 672 31.26 -11.92 -7.61
CA GLY A 672 30.80 -12.94 -8.58
C GLY A 672 30.58 -12.33 -9.97
N ASP A 673 29.36 -12.45 -10.48
CA ASP A 673 28.94 -11.93 -11.79
C ASP A 673 28.31 -10.53 -11.73
N LEU A 674 28.30 -9.89 -10.56
CA LEU A 674 27.69 -8.59 -10.30
C LEU A 674 28.71 -7.54 -9.86
N TRP A 675 28.29 -6.28 -9.88
CA TRP A 675 28.93 -5.15 -9.23
C TRP A 675 28.20 -4.83 -7.94
N GLY A 676 28.94 -4.75 -6.84
CA GLY A 676 28.45 -4.36 -5.53
C GLY A 676 28.98 -2.99 -5.13
N VAL A 677 28.12 -2.11 -4.63
CA VAL A 677 28.55 -0.78 -4.18
C VAL A 677 29.43 -0.89 -2.92
N THR A 678 30.44 -0.04 -2.81
CA THR A 678 31.26 0.06 -1.59
C THR A 678 30.83 1.26 -0.74
N LEU A 679 31.20 1.24 0.54
CA LEU A 679 30.96 2.38 1.43
C LEU A 679 31.71 3.62 0.93
N GLY A 680 31.17 4.81 1.20
CA GLY A 680 31.78 6.10 0.86
C GLY A 680 31.73 6.42 -0.64
N HIS A 681 30.73 5.93 -1.37
CA HIS A 681 30.69 5.99 -2.83
C HIS A 681 30.42 7.37 -3.44
N GLY A 682 30.24 8.42 -2.63
CA GLY A 682 30.13 9.80 -3.07
C GLY A 682 28.75 10.25 -3.58
N LEU A 683 27.71 9.40 -3.47
CA LEU A 683 26.34 9.78 -3.81
C LEU A 683 25.52 9.97 -2.53
N THR A 684 25.36 11.21 -2.08
CA THR A 684 24.69 11.53 -0.81
C THR A 684 23.22 11.91 -0.98
N THR A 685 22.80 12.27 -2.19
CA THR A 685 21.44 12.76 -2.54
C THR A 685 21.11 12.41 -4.00
N GLY A 686 19.82 12.36 -4.35
CA GLY A 686 19.34 12.13 -5.71
C GLY A 686 18.51 10.85 -5.86
N CYS A 687 18.04 10.56 -7.07
CA CYS A 687 17.14 9.44 -7.36
C CYS A 687 17.84 8.10 -7.68
N ASP A 688 19.18 8.06 -7.61
CA ASP A 688 19.95 6.82 -7.79
C ASP A 688 19.75 5.93 -6.55
N VAL A 689 19.49 4.63 -6.72
CA VAL A 689 19.26 3.71 -5.59
C VAL A 689 20.45 3.61 -4.63
N ARG A 690 21.65 4.01 -5.08
CA ARG A 690 22.84 4.10 -4.22
C ARG A 690 22.82 5.34 -3.34
N ALA A 691 22.07 6.38 -3.67
CA ALA A 691 22.11 7.66 -2.98
C ALA A 691 21.74 7.48 -1.50
N HIS A 692 22.68 7.82 -0.61
CA HIS A 692 22.48 7.68 0.82
C HIS A 692 23.32 8.72 1.58
N THR A 693 22.70 9.48 2.47
CA THR A 693 23.34 10.59 3.20
C THR A 693 24.57 10.16 4.00
N PHE A 694 24.47 9.06 4.74
CA PHE A 694 25.60 8.46 5.47
C PHE A 694 26.50 7.58 4.59
N PHE A 695 26.00 6.46 4.03
CA PHE A 695 26.85 5.52 3.29
C PHE A 695 27.49 6.10 2.02
N GLY A 696 26.92 7.17 1.46
CA GLY A 696 27.50 7.90 0.35
C GLY A 696 28.61 8.88 0.75
N ASP A 697 28.63 9.40 1.98
CA ASP A 697 29.66 10.34 2.42
C ASP A 697 30.93 9.62 2.87
N TYR A 698 32.00 9.75 2.07
CA TYR A 698 33.29 9.13 2.34
C TYR A 698 33.89 9.55 3.69
N ASN A 699 33.77 10.82 4.08
CA ASN A 699 34.39 11.34 5.28
C ASN A 699 33.63 10.87 6.53
N THR A 700 32.30 10.89 6.47
CA THR A 700 31.43 10.47 7.58
C THR A 700 31.57 8.97 7.84
N VAL A 701 31.53 8.15 6.77
CA VAL A 701 31.83 6.70 6.87
C VAL A 701 33.23 6.47 7.41
N GLY A 702 34.24 7.18 6.88
CA GLY A 702 35.63 7.06 7.32
C GLY A 702 35.78 7.33 8.82
N LYS A 703 35.19 8.42 9.32
CA LYS A 703 35.16 8.74 10.75
C LYS A 703 34.48 7.65 11.58
N GLY A 704 33.31 7.19 11.15
CA GLY A 704 32.55 6.15 11.84
C GLY A 704 33.27 4.79 11.88
N LEU A 705 34.00 4.42 10.83
CA LEU A 705 34.81 3.20 10.83
C LEU A 705 36.04 3.33 11.74
N LEU A 706 36.64 4.52 11.82
CA LEU A 706 37.81 4.77 12.66
C LEU A 706 37.49 4.75 14.16
N SER A 707 36.23 4.96 14.55
CA SER A 707 35.75 4.86 15.94
C SER A 707 35.44 3.43 16.40
N LEU A 708 35.42 2.44 15.50
CA LEU A 708 35.18 1.04 15.83
C LEU A 708 36.48 0.31 16.26
N PRO A 709 36.38 -0.82 16.98
CA PRO A 709 37.53 -1.65 17.35
C PRO A 709 38.27 -2.15 16.10
N ARG A 710 39.58 -1.87 16.07
CA ARG A 710 40.44 -2.22 14.93
C ARG A 710 41.13 -3.55 15.17
N ARG A 711 41.18 -4.39 14.15
CA ARG A 711 42.09 -5.54 14.05
C ARG A 711 43.24 -5.21 13.10
N ALA A 712 44.30 -6.02 13.15
CA ALA A 712 45.41 -5.92 12.21
C ALA A 712 44.93 -5.97 10.75
N ASN A 713 45.70 -5.38 9.84
CA ASN A 713 45.48 -5.43 8.39
C ASN A 713 44.20 -4.74 7.87
N GLY A 714 43.70 -3.74 8.61
CA GLY A 714 42.62 -2.83 8.16
C GLY A 714 41.21 -3.40 8.25
N ILE A 715 40.98 -4.37 9.14
CA ILE A 715 39.66 -4.87 9.48
C ILE A 715 39.14 -4.11 10.70
N VAL A 716 37.89 -3.66 10.65
CA VAL A 716 37.17 -3.06 11.78
C VAL A 716 35.94 -3.89 12.10
N ILE A 717 35.58 -4.01 13.39
CA ILE A 717 34.44 -4.82 13.83
C ILE A 717 33.28 -3.91 14.22
N GLY A 718 32.14 -4.06 13.55
CA GLY A 718 30.91 -3.33 13.87
C GLY A 718 29.89 -4.19 14.59
N GLY A 719 29.00 -3.56 15.37
CA GLY A 719 27.81 -4.15 15.97
C GLY A 719 26.51 -3.83 15.21
N GLY A 720 26.62 -3.32 13.96
CA GLY A 720 25.50 -2.83 13.17
C GLY A 720 25.57 -1.32 12.94
N VAL A 721 24.40 -0.68 12.81
CA VAL A 721 24.26 0.75 12.55
C VAL A 721 23.37 1.42 13.60
N GLU A 722 23.60 2.72 13.80
CA GLU A 722 22.77 3.62 14.59
C GLU A 722 21.95 4.51 13.63
N ARG A 723 20.74 4.85 14.05
CA ARG A 723 19.79 5.62 13.25
C ARG A 723 19.29 6.80 14.06
N ASP A 724 18.96 7.87 13.36
CA ASP A 724 18.29 9.02 13.93
C ASP A 724 16.83 8.67 14.29
N GLU A 725 16.38 9.03 15.49
CA GLU A 725 15.06 8.64 16.01
C GLU A 725 13.90 9.37 15.32
N GLY A 726 14.14 10.53 14.69
CA GLY A 726 13.11 11.29 13.98
C GLY A 726 13.02 10.97 12.49
N THR A 727 14.16 10.69 11.83
CA THR A 727 14.24 10.47 10.37
C THR A 727 14.43 9.01 9.98
N GLY A 728 14.80 8.13 10.93
CA GLY A 728 15.08 6.72 10.67
C GLY A 728 16.31 6.46 9.79
N LEU A 729 17.04 7.50 9.37
CA LEU A 729 18.22 7.38 8.53
C LEU A 729 19.43 6.91 9.34
N VAL A 730 20.31 6.13 8.70
CA VAL A 730 21.57 5.71 9.33
C VAL A 730 22.47 6.92 9.55
N THR A 731 22.98 7.10 10.77
CA THR A 731 23.83 8.23 11.17
C THR A 731 25.23 7.82 11.60
N SER A 732 25.41 6.60 12.13
CA SER A 732 26.70 6.08 12.61
C SER A 732 26.76 4.55 12.60
N PHE A 733 27.96 4.00 12.83
CA PHE A 733 28.12 2.55 13.08
C PHE A 733 28.06 2.27 14.58
N ARG A 734 27.35 1.19 14.96
CA ARG A 734 27.23 0.75 16.35
C ARG A 734 28.49 0.01 16.79
N GLN A 735 28.92 0.21 18.04
CA GLN A 735 29.97 -0.60 18.67
C GLN A 735 29.51 -2.08 18.80
N PRO A 736 30.42 -3.07 18.64
CA PRO A 736 30.07 -4.46 18.89
C PRO A 736 29.74 -4.68 20.37
N ASN A 737 28.70 -5.47 20.66
CA ASN A 737 28.41 -5.92 22.02
C ASN A 737 29.65 -6.66 22.58
N LYS A 738 29.97 -6.50 23.87
CA LYS A 738 31.05 -7.25 24.52
C LYS A 738 30.75 -8.75 24.42
N VAL A 739 31.33 -9.41 23.42
CA VAL A 739 31.37 -10.87 23.34
C VAL A 739 32.56 -11.31 24.19
N ASN A 740 32.32 -12.17 25.19
CA ASN A 740 33.38 -12.81 25.97
C ASN A 740 34.36 -13.48 25.00
N ASP A 741 35.64 -13.12 25.09
CA ASP A 741 36.72 -13.84 24.42
C ASP A 741 36.76 -15.27 24.98
N ASN A 742 36.37 -16.25 24.16
CA ASN A 742 36.79 -17.64 24.24
C ASN A 742 36.85 -18.23 22.83
#